data_AF-A0A017H2P5-F1
#
_entry.id   AF-A0A017H2P5-F1
#
_cell.length_a   1.000
_cell.length_b   1.000
_cell.length_c   1.000
_cell.angle_alpha   90.00
_cell.angle_beta   90.00
_cell.angle_gamma   90.00
#
_symmetry.space_group_name_H-M   'P 1'
#
loop_
_entity.id
_entity.type
_entity.pdbx_description
1 polymer ?
#
loop_
_entity_poly.entity_id
_entity_poly.type
_entity_poly.pdbx_seq_one_letter_code
_entity_poly.pdbx_strand_id
1 'polypeptide(L)'
;MESYRSISIREISEAMNLTILNEGNLDLRVFRPNIYQVGYELTGFLATGSEELTDYINVYGQEESYYLEKLPSAMKEEIVSKYFSLPFPALVISSAAIVSEEVLAIAKKYNKNVLRSQYLISETIRELKFYLLRQLWIEEVYKDYALMEIHGIGVLLAGYDDAKIGSMIELVGRGHRLITDKNVLIRRLGENDVEGMNMLEKTTEKDHFFIENHRGRKIDVTSHFGVKSTRKKKKINIVIYLEEWDEKKFYDRLGLDIEYEIFVEEKIQKITLPVRKGRNLAVIIETAALNYRLRRMGLNSAEYFLSQSQKVIKENQEKRGLKMGNKTMVMPVRKLKNEFDLKVIYGEDLIDSTYVETTNVFRPSLALAGHYELYQNLENRGVQVFSPVEFKFLESLSEEDRIDNLKRYLSYDFPMIVLTTGLHAPEYFMRLVKESKHILCRSPFRKPSQLIANFNNYLETYFAPTLSLHGVFVELYGFGVLLLGKSGIGKSETALELIHRGHRLVADDFVKFSESPTGDIIGKSARIPYFMEIRGLGIIDIKTLYGMGAVRIAKRLDLIIELKEQDEDSYITSVGEQVEKQEILGKSFQKETIYISSGRNAAVMVEILVMNTMAKILGYNAEKSFDFGMKQLNSED
;
A
#
# COMPACT_ATOMS: atom_id res chain seq x y z
N MET A 1 -1.40 -19.30 36.76
CA MET A 1 -0.20 -19.47 37.60
C MET A 1 0.99 -19.30 36.68
N GLU A 2 1.58 -18.11 36.71
CA GLU A 2 2.81 -17.81 35.97
C GLU A 2 3.91 -18.73 36.49
N SER A 3 4.35 -19.68 35.68
CA SER A 3 5.50 -20.53 35.99
C SER A 3 6.75 -19.80 35.53
N TYR A 4 7.21 -18.80 36.27
CA TYR A 4 8.49 -18.17 35.96
C TYR A 4 9.58 -19.24 36.05
N ARG A 5 10.18 -19.57 34.90
CA ARG A 5 11.38 -20.40 34.87
C ARG A 5 12.46 -19.66 35.65
N SER A 6 13.20 -20.40 36.45
CA SER A 6 14.29 -19.87 37.25
C SER A 6 15.41 -20.87 37.28
N ILE A 7 16.64 -20.37 37.22
CA ILE A 7 17.85 -21.18 37.19
C ILE A 7 18.75 -20.80 38.36
N SER A 8 19.36 -21.78 39.00
CA SER A 8 20.29 -21.54 40.09
C SER A 8 21.66 -21.08 39.57
N ILE A 9 22.41 -20.36 40.41
CA ILE A 9 23.81 -20.01 40.12
C ILE A 9 24.66 -21.26 39.91
N ARG A 10 24.38 -22.36 40.63
CA ARG A 10 25.02 -23.66 40.44
C ARG A 10 24.88 -24.18 39.01
N GLU A 11 23.65 -24.23 38.50
CA GLU A 11 23.35 -24.70 37.14
C GLU A 11 24.00 -23.80 36.08
N ILE A 12 24.00 -22.48 36.29
CA ILE A 12 24.70 -21.53 35.40
C ILE A 12 26.21 -21.81 35.40
N SER A 13 26.81 -22.00 36.58
CA SER A 13 28.24 -22.24 36.73
C SER A 13 28.68 -23.52 36.03
N GLU A 14 27.93 -24.61 36.19
CA GLU A 14 28.22 -25.90 35.56
C GLU A 14 28.05 -25.84 34.03
N ALA A 15 26.94 -25.28 33.55
CA ALA A 15 26.65 -25.22 32.12
C ALA A 15 27.61 -24.31 31.34
N MET A 16 28.09 -23.24 31.99
CA MET A 16 29.01 -22.27 31.39
C MET A 16 30.47 -22.51 31.76
N ASN A 17 30.77 -23.60 32.48
CA ASN A 17 32.11 -23.97 32.94
C ASN A 17 32.82 -22.81 33.68
N LEU A 18 32.07 -22.10 34.53
CA LEU A 18 32.59 -21.01 35.34
C LEU A 18 33.35 -21.57 36.54
N THR A 19 34.50 -20.99 36.84
CA THR A 19 35.30 -21.36 38.02
C THR A 19 34.79 -20.60 39.24
N ILE A 20 34.45 -21.30 40.32
CA ILE A 20 34.01 -20.68 41.58
C ILE A 20 35.23 -20.13 42.32
N LEU A 21 35.29 -18.81 42.51
CA LEU A 21 36.35 -18.14 43.29
C LEU A 21 35.93 -17.90 44.74
N ASN A 22 34.66 -17.60 44.97
CA ASN A 22 34.05 -17.58 46.30
C ASN A 22 32.66 -18.20 46.24
N GLU A 23 32.43 -19.22 47.06
CA GLU A 23 31.14 -19.87 47.21
C GLU A 23 30.32 -19.10 48.26
N GLY A 24 29.26 -18.43 47.80
CA GLY A 24 28.25 -17.84 48.67
C GLY A 24 27.06 -18.79 48.80
N ASN A 25 25.90 -18.36 48.29
CA ASN A 25 24.75 -19.24 48.10
C ASN A 25 24.56 -19.59 46.62
N LEU A 26 25.11 -20.72 46.17
CA LEU A 26 24.98 -21.20 44.79
C LEU A 26 23.55 -21.61 44.41
N ASP A 27 22.68 -21.83 45.40
CA ASP A 27 21.29 -22.22 45.17
C ASP A 27 20.38 -20.98 45.00
N LEU A 28 20.93 -19.77 45.05
CA LEU A 28 20.24 -18.54 44.65
C LEU A 28 19.73 -18.68 43.22
N ARG A 29 18.47 -18.29 43.01
CA ARG A 29 17.79 -18.41 41.72
C ARG A 29 17.76 -17.08 40.99
N VAL A 30 18.07 -17.13 39.70
CA VAL A 30 17.97 -16.02 38.75
C VAL A 30 16.66 -16.16 37.98
N PHE A 31 15.94 -15.05 37.87
CA PHE A 31 14.63 -14.98 37.23
C PHE A 31 14.61 -14.09 35.98
N ARG A 32 15.63 -13.25 35.79
CA ARG A 32 15.74 -12.29 34.68
C ARG A 32 16.89 -12.67 33.76
N PRO A 33 16.71 -12.66 32.43
CA PRO A 33 17.75 -13.03 31.48
C PRO A 33 18.75 -11.90 31.18
N ASN A 34 18.85 -10.92 32.08
CA ASN A 34 19.64 -9.72 31.93
C ASN A 34 20.93 -9.79 32.76
N ILE A 35 21.93 -9.03 32.33
CA ILE A 35 23.25 -8.95 32.94
C ILE A 35 23.56 -7.46 33.12
N TYR A 36 24.17 -7.10 34.23
CA TYR A 36 24.60 -5.74 34.52
C TYR A 36 26.12 -5.65 34.50
N GLN A 37 26.68 -4.80 33.63
CA GLN A 37 28.12 -4.52 33.65
C GLN A 37 28.41 -3.43 34.69
N VAL A 38 29.17 -3.80 35.70
CA VAL A 38 29.54 -2.89 36.80
C VAL A 38 30.54 -1.85 36.29
N GLY A 39 30.39 -0.59 36.71
CA GLY A 39 31.31 0.48 36.36
C GLY A 39 31.36 1.56 37.43
N TYR A 40 30.42 2.50 37.39
CA TYR A 40 30.37 3.64 38.31
C TYR A 40 30.20 3.22 39.78
N GLU A 41 29.65 2.04 40.03
CA GLU A 41 29.47 1.47 41.37
C GLU A 41 30.80 1.30 42.10
N LEU A 42 31.85 0.98 41.35
CA LEU A 42 33.19 0.81 41.89
C LEU A 42 33.85 2.13 42.27
N THR A 43 33.24 3.27 41.94
CA THR A 43 33.67 4.60 42.40
C THR A 43 33.02 5.02 43.72
N GLY A 44 32.10 4.20 44.26
CA GLY A 44 31.32 4.49 45.47
C GLY A 44 29.93 5.09 45.21
N PHE A 45 29.63 5.43 43.95
CA PHE A 45 28.31 5.87 43.51
C PHE A 45 27.38 4.66 43.31
N LEU A 46 26.47 4.42 44.24
CA LEU A 46 25.47 3.37 44.12
C LEU A 46 24.10 4.00 43.83
N ALA A 47 23.51 3.66 42.70
CA ALA A 47 22.12 4.01 42.39
C ALA A 47 21.17 3.14 43.23
N THR A 48 20.99 3.51 44.50
CA THR A 48 20.09 2.83 45.44
C THR A 48 18.66 2.83 44.88
N GLY A 49 18.11 1.65 44.60
CA GLY A 49 16.78 1.47 44.01
C GLY A 49 16.76 1.02 42.54
N SER A 50 17.92 0.82 41.90
CA SER A 50 17.99 0.23 40.56
C SER A 50 17.79 -1.29 40.62
N GLU A 51 16.67 -1.78 40.07
CA GLU A 51 16.41 -3.22 39.89
C GLU A 51 17.49 -3.89 39.04
N GLU A 52 18.11 -3.17 38.10
CA GLU A 52 19.16 -3.70 37.23
C GLU A 52 20.42 -4.09 38.00
N LEU A 53 20.76 -3.33 39.05
CA LEU A 53 21.96 -3.56 39.86
C LEU A 53 21.73 -4.66 40.93
N THR A 54 20.48 -4.89 41.32
CA THR A 54 20.12 -5.80 42.42
C THR A 54 19.60 -7.14 41.96
N ASP A 55 19.01 -7.25 40.78
CA ASP A 55 18.29 -8.47 40.37
C ASP A 55 19.02 -9.25 39.28
N TYR A 56 19.99 -8.62 38.61
CA TYR A 56 20.73 -9.20 37.49
C TYR A 56 22.06 -9.81 37.94
N ILE A 57 22.60 -10.72 37.13
CA ILE A 57 23.99 -11.16 37.32
C ILE A 57 24.89 -10.00 36.95
N ASN A 58 25.80 -9.65 37.86
CA ASN A 58 26.73 -8.56 37.63
C ASN A 58 28.01 -9.10 37.00
N VAL A 59 28.58 -8.34 36.07
CA VAL A 59 29.85 -8.69 35.40
C VAL A 59 30.84 -7.55 35.49
N TYR A 60 32.12 -7.87 35.61
CA TYR A 60 33.17 -6.89 35.37
C TYR A 60 34.39 -7.50 34.70
N GLY A 61 35.14 -6.67 33.99
CA GLY A 61 36.30 -7.05 33.20
C GLY A 61 37.61 -6.56 33.79
N GLN A 62 38.61 -6.47 32.90
CA GLN A 62 39.97 -6.12 33.26
C GLN A 62 40.07 -4.66 33.76
N GLU A 63 39.39 -3.72 33.10
CA GLU A 63 39.42 -2.30 33.45
C GLU A 63 38.90 -2.04 34.86
N GLU A 64 37.76 -2.64 35.20
CA GLU A 64 37.14 -2.54 36.52
C GLU A 64 38.03 -3.16 37.61
N SER A 65 38.63 -4.33 37.33
CA SER A 65 39.57 -4.95 38.27
C SER A 65 40.82 -4.10 38.50
N TYR A 66 41.37 -3.52 37.42
CA TYR A 66 42.57 -2.71 37.49
C TYR A 66 42.34 -1.40 38.26
N TYR A 67 41.15 -0.81 38.10
CA TYR A 67 40.73 0.33 38.89
C TYR A 67 40.67 -0.02 40.38
N LEU A 68 40.01 -1.13 40.74
CA LEU A 68 39.92 -1.57 42.14
C LEU A 68 41.30 -1.81 42.75
N GLU A 69 42.21 -2.47 42.03
CA GLU A 69 43.56 -2.76 42.54
C GLU A 69 44.43 -1.52 42.76
N LYS A 70 44.12 -0.38 42.11
CA LYS A 70 44.80 0.90 42.34
C LYS A 70 44.34 1.63 43.59
N LEU A 71 43.18 1.28 44.15
CA LEU A 71 42.63 1.97 45.31
C LEU A 71 43.41 1.60 46.58
N PRO A 72 43.62 2.57 47.50
CA PRO A 72 44.12 2.27 48.84
C PRO A 72 43.22 1.23 49.53
N SER A 73 43.79 0.28 50.29
CA SER A 73 43.05 -0.84 50.89
C SER A 73 41.82 -0.39 51.70
N ALA A 74 41.92 0.70 52.48
CA ALA A 74 40.78 1.23 53.24
C ALA A 74 39.61 1.69 52.36
N MET A 75 39.91 2.35 51.23
CA MET A 75 38.90 2.84 50.28
C MET A 75 38.31 1.69 49.47
N LYS A 76 39.16 0.72 49.07
CA LYS A 76 38.72 -0.51 48.41
C LYS A 76 37.75 -1.29 49.31
N GLU A 77 38.09 -1.45 50.59
CA GLU A 77 37.24 -2.15 51.56
C GLU A 77 35.88 -1.46 51.72
N GLU A 78 35.85 -0.13 51.84
CA GLU A 78 34.61 0.64 51.95
C GLU A 78 33.70 0.44 50.72
N ILE A 79 34.24 0.65 49.53
CA ILE A 79 33.48 0.58 48.27
C ILE A 79 32.98 -0.83 48.01
N VAL A 80 33.87 -1.83 48.09
CA VAL A 80 33.51 -3.23 47.80
C VAL A 80 32.54 -3.77 48.84
N SER A 81 32.68 -3.41 50.11
CA SER A 81 31.71 -3.79 51.16
C SER A 81 30.33 -3.19 50.89
N LYS A 82 30.28 -1.93 50.48
CA LYS A 82 29.02 -1.26 50.12
C LYS A 82 28.37 -1.92 48.90
N TYR A 83 29.16 -2.24 47.88
CA TYR A 83 28.68 -2.94 46.69
C TYR A 83 28.20 -4.37 47.00
N PHE A 84 28.97 -5.19 47.71
CA PHE A 84 28.60 -6.56 48.09
C PHE A 84 27.47 -6.63 49.12
N SER A 85 27.11 -5.52 49.77
CA SER A 85 25.89 -5.45 50.58
C SER A 85 24.61 -5.48 49.75
N LEU A 86 24.67 -5.16 48.44
CA LEU A 86 23.52 -5.18 47.54
C LEU A 86 23.07 -6.62 47.24
N PRO A 87 21.77 -6.89 47.04
CA PRO A 87 21.25 -8.25 46.95
C PRO A 87 21.44 -8.94 45.57
N PHE A 88 22.42 -8.54 44.76
CA PHE A 88 22.66 -9.19 43.46
C PHE A 88 23.03 -10.67 43.58
N PRO A 89 22.63 -11.53 42.60
CA PRO A 89 22.72 -12.99 42.72
C PRO A 89 24.15 -13.54 42.63
N ALA A 90 24.96 -12.99 41.73
CA ALA A 90 26.36 -13.38 41.53
C ALA A 90 27.15 -12.28 40.82
N LEU A 91 28.45 -12.28 41.06
CA LEU A 91 29.42 -11.51 40.29
C LEU A 91 30.24 -12.46 39.41
N VAL A 92 30.19 -12.28 38.09
CA VAL A 92 30.97 -13.05 37.12
C VAL A 92 32.07 -12.16 36.53
N ILE A 93 33.32 -12.53 36.77
CA ILE A 93 34.47 -11.80 36.25
C ILE A 93 34.98 -12.43 34.95
N SER A 94 35.55 -11.63 34.06
CA SER A 94 36.19 -12.15 32.85
C SER A 94 37.51 -12.87 33.15
N SER A 95 38.01 -13.64 32.18
CA SER A 95 39.29 -14.37 32.29
C SER A 95 40.50 -13.46 32.56
N ALA A 96 40.48 -12.23 32.03
CA ALA A 96 41.56 -11.25 32.16
C ALA A 96 41.45 -10.38 33.43
N ALA A 97 40.38 -10.52 34.21
CA ALA A 97 40.15 -9.74 35.42
C ALA A 97 40.96 -10.26 36.62
N ILE A 98 41.62 -9.34 37.32
CA ILE A 98 42.37 -9.61 38.55
C ILE A 98 41.41 -9.54 39.73
N VAL A 99 41.56 -10.43 40.72
CA VAL A 99 40.82 -10.33 41.98
C VAL A 99 41.77 -10.58 43.13
N SER A 100 41.97 -9.57 43.97
CA SER A 100 42.75 -9.67 45.20
C SER A 100 42.08 -10.53 46.27
N GLU A 101 42.89 -11.09 47.17
CA GLU A 101 42.40 -11.81 48.35
C GLU A 101 41.53 -10.92 49.25
N GLU A 102 41.80 -9.60 49.31
CA GLU A 102 40.98 -8.62 50.02
C GLU A 102 39.52 -8.65 49.52
N VAL A 103 39.32 -8.62 48.20
CA VAL A 103 37.97 -8.65 47.58
C VAL A 103 37.28 -10.00 47.86
N LEU A 104 38.01 -11.12 47.80
CA LEU A 104 37.45 -12.44 48.12
C LEU A 104 37.09 -12.58 49.60
N ALA A 105 37.87 -12.01 50.51
CA ALA A 105 37.55 -11.97 51.94
C ALA A 105 36.26 -11.19 52.20
N ILE A 106 36.06 -10.06 51.51
CA ILE A 106 34.81 -9.28 51.59
C ILE A 106 33.65 -10.07 50.96
N ALA A 107 33.85 -10.74 49.82
CA ALA A 107 32.82 -11.60 49.21
C ALA A 107 32.34 -12.67 50.18
N LYS A 108 33.26 -13.30 50.90
CA LYS A 108 32.98 -14.30 51.93
C LYS A 108 32.20 -13.70 53.11
N LYS A 109 32.58 -12.51 53.58
CA LYS A 109 31.87 -11.77 54.65
C LYS A 109 30.40 -11.49 54.30
N TYR A 110 30.11 -11.17 53.04
CA TYR A 110 28.76 -10.86 52.56
C TYR A 110 28.03 -12.06 51.90
N ASN A 111 28.61 -13.27 51.97
CA ASN A 111 28.06 -14.49 51.37
C ASN A 111 27.75 -14.36 49.87
N LYS A 112 28.66 -13.73 49.10
CA LYS A 112 28.47 -13.44 47.66
C LYS A 112 29.12 -14.48 46.76
N ASN A 113 28.38 -14.94 45.75
CA ASN A 113 28.95 -15.79 44.71
C ASN A 113 29.88 -14.96 43.81
N VAL A 114 31.14 -15.38 43.71
CA VAL A 114 32.11 -14.81 42.76
C VAL A 114 32.62 -15.92 41.86
N LEU A 115 32.39 -15.76 40.56
CA LEU A 115 32.65 -16.76 39.53
C LEU A 115 33.58 -16.17 38.47
N ARG A 116 34.44 -16.99 37.86
CA ARG A 116 35.33 -16.60 36.76
C ARG A 116 34.93 -17.29 35.46
N SER A 117 34.77 -16.48 34.43
CA SER A 117 34.60 -16.93 33.05
C SER A 117 35.96 -17.26 32.41
N GLN A 118 35.96 -18.20 31.48
CA GLN A 118 37.13 -18.53 30.65
C GLN A 118 37.30 -17.56 29.47
N TYR A 119 36.30 -16.70 29.23
CA TYR A 119 36.26 -15.78 28.10
C TYR A 119 36.61 -14.35 28.49
N LEU A 120 36.88 -13.49 27.50
CA LEU A 120 36.99 -12.05 27.68
C LEU A 120 35.61 -11.43 27.93
N ILE A 121 35.55 -10.23 28.51
CA ILE A 121 34.30 -9.62 29.00
C ILE A 121 33.17 -9.56 27.96
N SER A 122 33.48 -9.17 26.71
CA SER A 122 32.49 -9.09 25.63
C SER A 122 31.88 -10.45 25.29
N GLU A 123 32.68 -11.50 25.32
CA GLU A 123 32.24 -12.87 25.05
C GLU A 123 31.54 -13.48 26.28
N THR A 124 32.04 -13.23 27.49
CA THR A 124 31.34 -13.58 28.74
C THR A 124 29.93 -13.03 28.77
N ILE A 125 29.74 -11.74 28.45
CA ILE A 125 28.41 -11.10 28.39
C ILE A 125 27.54 -11.78 27.34
N ARG A 126 28.06 -12.01 26.13
CA ARG A 126 27.30 -12.60 25.02
C ARG A 126 26.83 -14.02 25.36
N GLU A 127 27.74 -14.89 25.80
CA GLU A 127 27.43 -16.29 26.09
C GLU A 127 26.47 -16.41 27.28
N LEU A 128 26.72 -15.64 28.35
CA LEU A 128 25.87 -15.65 29.54
C LEU A 128 24.47 -15.11 29.21
N LYS A 129 24.36 -14.02 28.42
CA LYS A 129 23.06 -13.48 27.98
C LYS A 129 22.31 -14.49 27.13
N PHE A 130 22.99 -15.14 26.19
CA PHE A 130 22.38 -16.15 25.32
C PHE A 130 21.89 -17.38 26.11
N TYR A 131 22.68 -17.85 27.07
CA TYR A 131 22.31 -18.96 27.94
C TYR A 131 21.13 -18.61 28.85
N LEU A 132 21.19 -17.47 29.54
CA LEU A 132 20.13 -17.00 30.43
C LEU A 132 18.83 -16.78 29.67
N LEU A 133 18.88 -16.18 28.47
CA LEU A 133 17.73 -16.10 27.59
C LEU A 133 17.15 -17.51 27.42
N ARG A 134 17.91 -18.46 26.88
CA ARG A 134 17.40 -19.84 26.63
C ARG A 134 16.77 -20.53 27.83
N GLN A 135 17.27 -20.32 29.03
CA GLN A 135 16.78 -20.98 30.24
C GLN A 135 15.57 -20.27 30.86
N LEU A 136 15.53 -18.93 30.78
CA LEU A 136 14.54 -18.07 31.43
C LEU A 136 13.48 -17.56 30.44
N TRP A 137 13.24 -18.25 29.32
CA TRP A 137 12.17 -17.89 28.39
C TRP A 137 10.83 -17.79 29.10
N ILE A 138 10.22 -16.62 29.00
CA ILE A 138 8.82 -16.40 29.36
C ILE A 138 7.99 -17.01 28.23
N GLU A 139 7.18 -17.99 28.58
CA GLU A 139 6.24 -18.64 27.68
C GLU A 139 4.83 -18.45 28.27
N GLU A 140 3.96 -17.82 27.51
CA GLU A 140 2.57 -17.60 27.88
C GLU A 140 1.64 -18.22 26.84
N VAL A 141 0.57 -18.82 27.32
CA VAL A 141 -0.48 -19.38 26.46
C VAL A 141 -1.56 -18.32 26.30
N TYR A 142 -1.79 -17.92 25.05
CA TYR A 142 -2.87 -17.02 24.68
C TYR A 142 -3.97 -17.83 24.01
N LYS A 143 -5.17 -17.78 24.59
CA LYS A 143 -6.37 -18.48 24.08
C LYS A 143 -7.09 -17.62 23.05
N ASP A 144 -7.79 -18.29 22.14
CA ASP A 144 -8.60 -17.71 21.06
C ASP A 144 -7.81 -16.91 20.01
N TYR A 145 -6.49 -17.17 19.93
CA TYR A 145 -5.60 -16.65 18.91
C TYR A 145 -5.17 -17.74 17.94
N ALA A 146 -5.37 -17.48 16.66
CA ALA A 146 -4.80 -18.30 15.58
C ALA A 146 -3.52 -17.66 15.06
N LEU A 147 -2.57 -18.46 14.56
CA LEU A 147 -1.33 -17.97 13.97
C LEU A 147 -1.12 -18.58 12.59
N MET A 148 -0.87 -17.70 11.61
CA MET A 148 -0.56 -18.08 10.24
C MET A 148 0.71 -17.41 9.72
N GLU A 149 1.39 -18.05 8.78
CA GLU A 149 2.44 -17.43 7.96
C GLU A 149 1.84 -17.04 6.60
N ILE A 150 1.72 -15.73 6.36
CA ILE A 150 1.12 -15.13 5.16
C ILE A 150 2.17 -14.29 4.45
N HIS A 151 2.54 -14.67 3.22
CA HIS A 151 3.68 -14.06 2.49
C HIS A 151 4.98 -13.97 3.30
N GLY A 152 5.20 -14.92 4.21
CA GLY A 152 6.36 -14.94 5.11
C GLY A 152 6.23 -14.07 6.37
N ILE A 153 5.11 -13.37 6.56
CA ILE A 153 4.79 -12.58 7.75
C ILE A 153 4.00 -13.46 8.72
N GLY A 154 4.36 -13.48 10.01
CA GLY A 154 3.56 -14.12 11.05
C GLY A 154 2.39 -13.24 11.47
N VAL A 155 1.19 -13.66 11.13
CA VAL A 155 -0.06 -12.95 11.38
C VAL A 155 -0.82 -13.66 12.48
N LEU A 156 -1.00 -12.96 13.61
CA LEU A 156 -1.79 -13.44 14.74
C LEU A 156 -3.24 -12.97 14.55
N LEU A 157 -4.17 -13.90 14.31
CA LEU A 157 -5.58 -13.62 14.07
C LEU A 157 -6.39 -13.79 15.35
N ALA A 158 -7.24 -12.82 15.66
CA ALA A 158 -8.08 -12.79 16.85
C ALA A 158 -9.49 -12.25 16.52
N GLY A 159 -10.40 -12.29 17.50
CA GLY A 159 -11.76 -11.77 17.35
C GLY A 159 -12.75 -12.81 16.80
N TYR A 160 -13.68 -12.38 15.94
CA TYR A 160 -14.85 -13.14 15.51
C TYR A 160 -14.51 -14.52 14.92
N ASP A 161 -14.88 -15.59 15.64
CA ASP A 161 -14.41 -16.96 15.40
C ASP A 161 -14.81 -17.53 14.04
N ASP A 162 -16.06 -17.35 13.61
CA ASP A 162 -16.52 -17.91 12.33
C ASP A 162 -15.76 -17.31 11.13
N ALA A 163 -15.49 -16.00 11.20
CA ALA A 163 -14.70 -15.28 10.20
C ALA A 163 -13.23 -15.72 10.21
N LYS A 164 -12.67 -15.95 11.40
CA LYS A 164 -11.31 -16.46 11.59
C LYS A 164 -11.16 -17.84 10.94
N ILE A 165 -12.05 -18.78 11.25
CA ILE A 165 -12.02 -20.14 10.68
C ILE A 165 -12.15 -20.11 9.16
N GLY A 166 -13.13 -19.39 8.63
CA GLY A 166 -13.35 -19.28 7.19
C GLY A 166 -12.15 -18.68 6.45
N SER A 167 -11.59 -17.58 6.98
CA SER A 167 -10.41 -16.94 6.38
C SER A 167 -9.16 -17.83 6.44
N MET A 168 -8.93 -18.56 7.54
CA MET A 168 -7.80 -19.49 7.65
C MET A 168 -7.84 -20.59 6.59
N ILE A 169 -9.00 -21.22 6.38
CA ILE A 169 -9.17 -22.29 5.38
C ILE A 169 -8.87 -21.75 3.98
N GLU A 170 -9.40 -20.57 3.63
CA GLU A 170 -9.15 -19.95 2.33
C GLU A 170 -7.68 -19.56 2.15
N LEU A 171 -7.04 -18.98 3.17
CA LEU A 171 -5.62 -18.63 3.16
C LEU A 171 -4.73 -19.86 2.96
N VAL A 172 -5.05 -20.97 3.62
CA VAL A 172 -4.35 -22.25 3.39
C VAL A 172 -4.54 -22.72 1.94
N GLY A 173 -5.77 -22.67 1.41
CA GLY A 173 -6.05 -22.99 0.02
C GLY A 173 -5.26 -22.15 -0.99
N ARG A 174 -4.92 -20.91 -0.62
CA ARG A 174 -4.07 -19.98 -1.40
C ARG A 174 -2.57 -20.23 -1.22
N GLY A 175 -2.17 -21.21 -0.40
CA GLY A 175 -0.78 -21.63 -0.22
C GLY A 175 -0.06 -21.01 0.99
N HIS A 176 -0.78 -20.33 1.88
CA HIS A 176 -0.24 -19.87 3.16
C HIS A 176 -0.16 -21.00 4.18
N ARG A 177 0.55 -20.78 5.28
CA ARG A 177 0.81 -21.85 6.26
C ARG A 177 0.11 -21.62 7.58
N LEU A 178 -0.53 -22.65 8.09
CA LEU A 178 -1.11 -22.67 9.43
C LEU A 178 -0.04 -23.04 10.47
N ILE A 179 -0.01 -22.32 11.59
CA ILE A 179 0.76 -22.69 12.78
C ILE A 179 -0.16 -23.24 13.86
N THR A 180 -1.21 -22.50 14.21
CA THR A 180 -2.26 -22.93 15.16
C THR A 180 -3.57 -22.23 14.84
N ASP A 181 -4.69 -22.86 15.16
CA ASP A 181 -6.04 -22.43 14.84
C ASP A 181 -6.75 -21.70 16.00
N LYS A 182 -6.36 -21.97 17.26
CA LYS A 182 -7.07 -21.42 18.42
C LYS A 182 -6.20 -21.05 19.62
N ASN A 183 -5.18 -21.83 19.95
CA ASN A 183 -4.37 -21.61 21.14
C ASN A 183 -2.90 -21.49 20.76
N VAL A 184 -2.32 -20.31 20.99
CA VAL A 184 -0.93 -20.03 20.67
C VAL A 184 -0.09 -20.01 21.95
N LEU A 185 1.03 -20.72 21.90
CA LEU A 185 2.11 -20.56 22.87
C LEU A 185 3.05 -19.49 22.33
N ILE A 186 3.15 -18.35 23.01
CA ILE A 186 4.05 -17.25 22.62
C ILE A 186 5.25 -17.26 23.55
N ARG A 187 6.43 -17.17 22.95
CA ARG A 187 7.70 -17.02 23.67
C ARG A 187 8.50 -15.83 23.18
N ARG A 188 9.26 -15.22 24.08
CA ARG A 188 10.22 -14.17 23.75
C ARG A 188 11.54 -14.79 23.27
N LEU A 189 12.00 -14.42 22.07
CA LEU A 189 13.28 -14.87 21.50
C LEU A 189 14.46 -13.93 21.81
N GLY A 190 14.18 -12.66 22.14
CA GLY A 190 15.17 -11.61 22.40
C GLY A 190 14.50 -10.30 22.83
N GLU A 191 15.21 -9.17 22.74
CA GLU A 191 14.70 -7.89 23.25
C GLU A 191 13.41 -7.43 22.57
N ASN A 192 13.21 -7.68 21.26
CA ASN A 192 12.06 -7.17 20.48
C ASN A 192 11.35 -8.24 19.62
N ASP A 193 11.61 -9.52 19.86
CA ASP A 193 11.14 -10.61 18.99
C ASP A 193 10.34 -11.65 19.77
N VAL A 194 9.11 -11.91 19.30
CA VAL A 194 8.26 -12.97 19.81
C VAL A 194 8.01 -14.06 18.75
N GLU A 195 7.97 -15.31 19.18
CA GLU A 195 7.68 -16.48 18.34
C GLU A 195 6.45 -17.19 18.89
N GLY A 196 5.51 -17.51 18.00
CA GLY A 196 4.34 -18.30 18.32
C GLY A 196 4.46 -19.72 17.77
N MET A 197 3.88 -20.67 18.49
CA MET A 197 3.80 -22.08 18.11
C MET A 197 2.50 -22.71 18.59
N ASN A 198 2.16 -23.85 18.01
CA ASN A 198 0.99 -24.61 18.44
C ASN A 198 1.20 -25.23 19.83
N MET A 199 0.15 -25.22 20.65
CA MET A 199 0.12 -25.97 21.91
C MET A 199 -0.27 -27.42 21.59
N LEU A 200 0.72 -28.31 21.48
CA LEU A 200 0.45 -29.74 21.30
C LEU A 200 -0.23 -30.28 22.57
N GLU A 201 -1.50 -30.70 22.49
CA GLU A 201 -2.00 -31.74 23.37
C GLU A 201 -1.19 -33.00 23.09
N LYS A 202 -0.46 -33.51 24.09
CA LYS A 202 0.47 -34.65 23.96
C LYS A 202 -0.19 -36.01 23.66
N THR A 203 -1.45 -36.05 23.21
CA THR A 203 -2.28 -37.26 23.27
C THR A 203 -2.81 -37.84 21.95
N THR A 204 -2.62 -37.23 20.77
CA THR A 204 -3.01 -37.88 19.49
C THR A 204 -2.18 -37.41 18.30
N GLU A 205 -1.88 -38.35 17.37
CA GLU A 205 -1.19 -38.23 16.07
C GLU A 205 -0.17 -37.08 15.91
N LYS A 206 1.10 -37.39 16.25
CA LYS A 206 2.21 -36.46 16.53
C LYS A 206 2.60 -35.43 15.46
N ASP A 207 2.02 -35.43 14.25
CA ASP A 207 2.48 -34.55 13.16
C ASP A 207 1.35 -33.88 12.33
N HIS A 208 0.07 -34.04 12.69
CA HIS A 208 -1.04 -33.42 11.95
C HIS A 208 -1.52 -32.11 12.59
N PHE A 209 -1.94 -31.17 11.75
CA PHE A 209 -2.51 -29.88 12.14
C PHE A 209 -3.99 -29.84 11.80
N PHE A 210 -4.78 -29.31 12.73
CA PHE A 210 -6.23 -29.26 12.61
C PHE A 210 -6.74 -27.82 12.71
N ILE A 211 -7.87 -27.56 12.06
CA ILE A 211 -8.72 -26.39 12.33
C ILE A 211 -10.02 -26.93 12.92
N GLU A 212 -10.36 -26.51 14.13
CA GLU A 212 -11.64 -26.84 14.75
C GLU A 212 -12.73 -25.84 14.35
N ASN A 213 -13.86 -26.34 13.85
CA ASN A 213 -15.02 -25.49 13.56
C ASN A 213 -15.92 -25.27 14.78
N HIS A 214 -16.90 -24.36 14.68
CA HIS A 214 -17.86 -24.08 15.76
C HIS A 214 -18.72 -25.28 16.20
N ARG A 215 -18.75 -26.39 15.42
CA ARG A 215 -19.45 -27.64 15.78
C ARG A 215 -18.51 -28.67 16.42
N GLY A 216 -17.28 -28.29 16.76
CA GLY A 216 -16.26 -29.17 17.34
C GLY A 216 -15.68 -30.20 16.35
N ARG A 217 -15.94 -30.06 15.04
CA ARG A 217 -15.35 -30.94 14.04
C ARG A 217 -13.95 -30.44 13.68
N LYS A 218 -12.98 -31.34 13.74
CA LYS A 218 -11.58 -31.08 13.36
C LYS A 218 -11.40 -31.31 11.86
N ILE A 219 -10.94 -30.29 11.15
CA ILE A 219 -10.53 -30.36 9.74
C ILE A 219 -9.04 -30.60 9.71
N ASP A 220 -8.61 -31.75 9.20
CA ASP A 220 -7.18 -32.08 9.07
C ASP A 220 -6.54 -31.32 7.91
N VAL A 221 -5.86 -30.22 8.23
CA VAL A 221 -5.20 -29.37 7.24
C VAL A 221 -4.04 -30.09 6.56
N THR A 222 -3.34 -30.94 7.30
CA THR A 222 -2.15 -31.65 6.79
C THR A 222 -2.55 -32.66 5.73
N SER A 223 -3.63 -33.40 5.96
CA SER A 223 -4.16 -34.37 5.00
C SER A 223 -4.82 -33.70 3.78
N HIS A 224 -5.57 -32.62 3.98
CA HIS A 224 -6.32 -31.99 2.88
C HIS A 224 -5.46 -31.09 1.97
N PHE A 225 -4.47 -30.37 2.53
CA PHE A 225 -3.68 -29.37 1.80
C PHE A 225 -2.18 -29.71 1.72
N GLY A 226 -1.76 -30.78 2.39
CA GLY A 226 -0.39 -31.29 2.39
C GLY A 226 0.52 -30.62 3.42
N VAL A 227 1.63 -31.28 3.77
CA VAL A 227 2.58 -30.84 4.81
C VAL A 227 3.16 -29.43 4.58
N LYS A 228 3.21 -28.96 3.33
CA LYS A 228 3.69 -27.60 2.99
C LYS A 228 2.79 -26.48 3.52
N SER A 229 1.52 -26.79 3.83
CA SER A 229 0.50 -25.86 4.31
C SER A 229 0.55 -25.64 5.82
N THR A 230 1.48 -26.28 6.52
CA THR A 230 1.60 -26.18 7.97
C THR A 230 3.02 -25.81 8.38
N ARG A 231 3.16 -25.26 9.58
CA ARG A 231 4.47 -24.92 10.15
C ARG A 231 4.45 -25.00 11.66
N LYS A 232 5.50 -25.56 12.27
CA LYS A 232 5.53 -25.77 13.73
C LYS A 232 5.57 -24.46 14.53
N LYS A 233 6.23 -23.43 14.01
CA LYS A 233 6.46 -22.16 14.70
C LYS A 233 6.73 -21.01 13.72
N LYS A 234 6.45 -19.78 14.13
CA LYS A 234 6.70 -18.57 13.33
C LYS A 234 6.86 -17.34 14.23
N LYS A 235 7.80 -16.44 13.87
CA LYS A 235 7.89 -15.10 14.47
C LYS A 235 6.58 -14.34 14.26
N ILE A 236 6.01 -13.77 15.32
CA ILE A 236 4.79 -12.96 15.22
C ILE A 236 5.20 -11.55 14.83
N ASN A 237 4.55 -11.00 13.80
CA ASN A 237 4.88 -9.69 13.25
C ASN A 237 3.75 -8.67 13.43
N ILE A 238 2.51 -9.12 13.28
CA ILE A 238 1.32 -8.28 13.33
C ILE A 238 0.14 -9.06 13.91
N VAL A 239 -0.73 -8.34 14.61
CA VAL A 239 -2.02 -8.83 15.12
C VAL A 239 -3.12 -8.28 14.22
N ILE A 240 -4.01 -9.14 13.76
CA ILE A 240 -5.20 -8.75 13.02
C ILE A 240 -6.41 -9.20 13.84
N TYR A 241 -7.18 -8.23 14.30
CA TYR A 241 -8.40 -8.44 15.06
C TYR A 241 -9.60 -8.34 14.13
N LEU A 242 -10.35 -9.43 13.98
CA LEU A 242 -11.57 -9.50 13.19
C LEU A 242 -12.75 -9.06 14.06
N GLU A 243 -13.34 -7.92 13.74
CA GLU A 243 -14.46 -7.37 14.49
C GLU A 243 -15.75 -7.50 13.69
N GLU A 244 -16.86 -7.87 14.34
CA GLU A 244 -18.16 -7.80 13.69
C GLU A 244 -18.47 -6.36 13.27
N TRP A 245 -19.02 -6.19 12.07
CA TRP A 245 -19.34 -4.87 11.58
C TRP A 245 -20.36 -4.14 12.46
N ASP A 246 -20.01 -2.93 12.87
CA ASP A 246 -20.90 -1.97 13.55
C ASP A 246 -21.00 -0.69 12.72
N GLU A 247 -22.23 -0.29 12.37
CA GLU A 247 -22.50 0.95 11.63
C GLU A 247 -22.18 2.22 12.42
N LYS A 248 -22.22 2.15 13.76
CA LYS A 248 -22.01 3.30 14.64
C LYS A 248 -20.53 3.54 14.94
N LYS A 249 -19.68 2.52 14.72
CA LYS A 249 -18.25 2.61 15.01
C LYS A 249 -17.51 3.29 13.85
N PHE A 250 -16.68 4.28 14.18
CA PHE A 250 -15.80 4.92 13.20
C PHE A 250 -14.52 4.09 13.06
N TYR A 251 -14.32 3.51 11.89
CA TYR A 251 -13.06 2.83 11.54
C TYR A 251 -12.12 3.84 10.88
N ASP A 252 -10.83 3.82 11.25
CA ASP A 252 -9.82 4.65 10.59
C ASP A 252 -9.79 4.32 9.08
N ARG A 253 -9.96 5.38 8.27
CA ARG A 253 -10.02 5.33 6.81
C ARG A 253 -8.69 5.67 6.17
N LEU A 254 -7.80 6.33 6.90
CA LEU A 254 -6.49 6.72 6.40
C LEU A 254 -5.45 5.65 6.74
N GLY A 255 -5.62 4.97 7.87
CA GLY A 255 -4.66 3.97 8.38
C GLY A 255 -3.42 4.63 8.98
N LEU A 256 -3.60 5.83 9.57
CA LEU A 256 -2.52 6.61 10.19
C LEU A 256 -2.30 6.20 11.64
N ASP A 257 -3.36 5.80 12.33
CA ASP A 257 -3.26 5.40 13.73
C ASP A 257 -2.67 3.99 13.83
N ILE A 258 -1.63 3.84 14.65
CA ILE A 258 -0.98 2.56 14.90
C ILE A 258 -1.36 2.10 16.29
N GLU A 259 -2.19 1.08 16.36
CA GLU A 259 -2.50 0.39 17.60
C GLU A 259 -1.45 -0.68 17.90
N TYR A 260 -1.23 -0.96 19.18
CA TYR A 260 -0.35 -2.02 19.64
C TYR A 260 -1.06 -2.88 20.66
N GLU A 261 -0.71 -4.15 20.69
CA GLU A 261 -1.12 -5.10 21.71
C GLU A 261 0.13 -5.77 22.30
N ILE A 262 0.12 -6.00 23.62
CA ILE A 262 1.30 -6.47 24.34
C ILE A 262 1.21 -7.98 24.51
N PHE A 263 2.25 -8.69 24.08
CA PHE A 263 2.41 -10.12 24.29
C PHE A 263 3.79 -10.39 24.89
N VAL A 264 3.84 -11.04 26.05
CA VAL A 264 5.10 -11.38 26.74
C VAL A 264 6.02 -10.15 26.85
N GLU A 265 5.45 -9.03 27.31
CA GLU A 265 6.06 -7.70 27.46
C GLU A 265 6.46 -6.99 26.14
N GLU A 266 6.20 -7.58 24.96
CA GLU A 266 6.53 -6.99 23.65
C GLU A 266 5.31 -6.34 22.99
N LYS A 267 5.49 -5.14 22.41
CA LYS A 267 4.42 -4.42 21.69
C LYS A 267 4.36 -4.86 20.22
N ILE A 268 3.28 -5.54 19.85
CA ILE A 268 3.02 -5.96 18.47
C ILE A 268 1.96 -5.05 17.86
N GLN A 269 2.20 -4.57 16.63
CA GLN A 269 1.23 -3.76 15.92
C GLN A 269 -0.09 -4.53 15.72
N LYS A 270 -1.21 -3.88 16.01
CA LYS A 270 -2.57 -4.37 15.84
C LYS A 270 -3.29 -3.63 14.72
N ILE A 271 -4.05 -4.37 13.92
CA ILE A 271 -4.97 -3.84 12.93
C ILE A 271 -6.35 -4.46 13.19
N THR A 272 -7.39 -3.63 13.20
CA THR A 272 -8.78 -4.09 13.35
C THR A 272 -9.48 -4.11 11.99
N LEU A 273 -9.91 -5.29 11.55
CA LEU A 273 -10.60 -5.48 10.28
C LEU A 273 -12.09 -5.78 10.51
N PRO A 274 -13.01 -4.96 9.95
CA PRO A 274 -14.43 -5.24 10.05
C PRO A 274 -14.87 -6.41 9.17
N VAL A 275 -15.64 -7.33 9.74
CA VAL A 275 -16.25 -8.46 9.05
C VAL A 275 -17.65 -8.08 8.54
N ARG A 276 -17.85 -8.16 7.23
CA ARG A 276 -19.14 -7.92 6.55
C ARG A 276 -19.47 -9.06 5.59
N LYS A 277 -20.77 -9.27 5.34
CA LYS A 277 -21.25 -10.21 4.29
C LYS A 277 -20.67 -9.80 2.92
N GLY A 278 -20.25 -10.79 2.13
CA GLY A 278 -19.69 -10.56 0.78
C GLY A 278 -18.23 -10.10 0.74
N ARG A 279 -17.58 -9.81 1.88
CA ARG A 279 -16.14 -9.51 1.93
C ARG A 279 -15.31 -10.78 1.95
N ASN A 280 -14.33 -10.86 1.06
CA ASN A 280 -13.29 -11.88 1.13
C ASN A 280 -12.21 -11.44 2.14
N LEU A 281 -12.32 -11.93 3.38
CA LEU A 281 -11.37 -11.58 4.44
C LEU A 281 -9.96 -12.10 4.17
N ALA A 282 -9.81 -13.24 3.49
CA ALA A 282 -8.50 -13.78 3.16
C ALA A 282 -7.69 -12.78 2.32
N VAL A 283 -8.30 -12.21 1.28
CA VAL A 283 -7.65 -11.19 0.43
C VAL A 283 -7.27 -9.94 1.24
N ILE A 284 -8.14 -9.50 2.15
CA ILE A 284 -7.88 -8.31 2.99
C ILE A 284 -6.72 -8.60 3.96
N ILE A 285 -6.67 -9.79 4.56
CA ILE A 285 -5.59 -10.24 5.45
C ILE A 285 -4.26 -10.37 4.68
N GLU A 286 -4.26 -10.93 3.47
CA GLU A 286 -3.08 -10.97 2.58
C GLU A 286 -2.57 -9.55 2.29
N THR A 287 -3.49 -8.66 1.93
CA THR A 287 -3.19 -7.24 1.67
C THR A 287 -2.63 -6.56 2.92
N ALA A 288 -3.17 -6.86 4.10
CA ALA A 288 -2.66 -6.37 5.39
C ALA A 288 -1.20 -6.78 5.61
N ALA A 289 -0.88 -8.06 5.39
CA ALA A 289 0.46 -8.61 5.56
C ALA A 289 1.45 -7.98 4.56
N LEU A 290 1.05 -7.79 3.30
CA LEU A 290 1.86 -7.11 2.29
C LEU A 290 2.09 -5.63 2.65
N ASN A 291 1.03 -4.92 3.06
CA ASN A 291 1.13 -3.51 3.47
C ASN A 291 2.01 -3.33 4.70
N TYR A 292 1.92 -4.23 5.68
CA TYR A 292 2.84 -4.27 6.82
C TYR A 292 4.30 -4.42 6.37
N ARG A 293 4.57 -5.33 5.43
CA ARG A 293 5.92 -5.52 4.89
C ARG A 293 6.43 -4.26 4.20
N LEU A 294 5.59 -3.57 3.42
CA LEU A 294 5.95 -2.30 2.77
C LEU A 294 6.29 -1.21 3.80
N ARG A 295 5.48 -1.06 4.85
CA ARG A 295 5.77 -0.10 5.93
C ARG A 295 7.10 -0.38 6.62
N ARG A 296 7.42 -1.66 6.89
CA ARG A 296 8.73 -2.08 7.42
C ARG A 296 9.90 -1.80 6.49
N MET A 297 9.65 -1.68 5.18
CA MET A 297 10.64 -1.26 4.18
C MET A 297 10.72 0.27 4.03
N GLY A 298 9.96 1.05 4.82
CA GLY A 298 9.95 2.51 4.78
C GLY A 298 8.95 3.12 3.78
N LEU A 299 8.04 2.32 3.21
CA LEU A 299 7.04 2.79 2.26
C LEU A 299 5.67 2.93 2.96
N ASN A 300 5.24 4.16 3.23
CA ASN A 300 3.92 4.46 3.80
C ASN A 300 2.96 5.02 2.73
N SER A 301 2.03 4.17 2.29
CA SER A 301 1.02 4.51 1.27
C SER A 301 0.14 5.71 1.67
N ALA A 302 -0.23 5.82 2.95
CA ALA A 302 -1.13 6.87 3.44
C ALA A 302 -0.44 8.25 3.42
N GLU A 303 0.80 8.33 3.92
CA GLU A 303 1.60 9.55 3.87
C GLU A 303 1.89 9.99 2.44
N TYR A 304 2.25 9.04 1.56
CA TYR A 304 2.48 9.34 0.16
C TYR A 304 1.21 9.88 -0.49
N PHE A 305 0.05 9.23 -0.29
CA PHE A 305 -1.23 9.71 -0.79
C PHE A 305 -1.54 11.13 -0.33
N LEU A 306 -1.38 11.43 0.97
CA LEU A 306 -1.62 12.76 1.52
C LEU A 306 -0.74 13.82 0.85
N SER A 307 0.55 13.52 0.67
CA SER A 307 1.49 14.43 0.01
C SER A 307 1.11 14.73 -1.45
N GLN A 308 0.66 13.72 -2.19
CA GLN A 308 0.22 13.89 -3.58
C GLN A 308 -1.13 14.63 -3.64
N SER A 309 -2.02 14.38 -2.69
CA SER A 309 -3.34 15.00 -2.63
C SER A 309 -3.21 16.50 -2.44
N GLN A 310 -2.33 16.93 -1.53
CA GLN A 310 -2.02 18.35 -1.31
C GLN A 310 -1.47 19.03 -2.58
N LYS A 311 -0.59 18.37 -3.33
CA LYS A 311 -0.06 18.89 -4.60
C LYS A 311 -1.18 19.08 -5.63
N VAL A 312 -2.02 18.06 -5.82
CA VAL A 312 -3.14 18.10 -6.77
C VAL A 312 -4.18 19.17 -6.38
N ILE A 313 -4.46 19.34 -5.09
CA ILE A 313 -5.36 20.40 -4.60
C ILE A 313 -4.79 21.78 -4.94
N LYS A 314 -3.50 22.02 -4.71
CA LYS A 314 -2.83 23.28 -5.04
C LYS A 314 -2.90 23.57 -6.54
N GLU A 315 -2.57 22.60 -7.39
CA GLU A 315 -2.69 22.74 -8.84
C GLU A 315 -4.12 23.01 -9.31
N ASN A 316 -5.11 22.38 -8.67
CA ASN A 316 -6.52 22.57 -9.02
C ASN A 316 -7.04 23.95 -8.59
N GLN A 317 -6.52 24.53 -7.51
CA GLN A 317 -6.81 25.91 -7.12
C GLN A 317 -6.24 26.91 -8.13
N GLU A 318 -5.00 26.70 -8.60
CA GLU A 318 -4.38 27.49 -9.66
C GLU A 318 -5.19 27.38 -10.98
N LYS A 319 -5.62 26.18 -11.36
CA LYS A 319 -6.51 25.96 -12.54
C LYS A 319 -7.88 26.62 -12.40
N ARG A 320 -8.43 26.77 -11.18
CA ARG A 320 -9.70 27.47 -10.96
C ARG A 320 -9.56 28.99 -11.13
N GLY A 321 -8.37 29.55 -10.90
CA GLY A 321 -8.04 30.95 -11.21
C GLY A 321 -7.97 31.27 -12.71
N LEU A 322 -7.83 30.26 -13.57
CA LEU A 322 -7.78 30.37 -15.03
C LEU A 322 -9.16 30.40 -15.70
N LYS A 323 -10.25 30.60 -14.95
CA LYS A 323 -11.58 30.83 -15.52
C LYS A 323 -11.80 32.34 -15.68
N MET A 324 -11.54 32.90 -16.87
CA MET A 324 -11.90 34.29 -17.19
C MET A 324 -13.40 34.41 -17.38
N GLY A 325 -14.10 35.14 -16.50
CA GLY A 325 -15.32 35.94 -16.73
C GLY A 325 -16.59 35.29 -17.31
N ASN A 326 -16.48 34.15 -17.98
CA ASN A 326 -17.49 33.33 -18.63
C ASN A 326 -17.04 31.86 -18.51
N LYS A 327 -17.98 30.93 -18.46
CA LYS A 327 -17.82 29.52 -18.06
C LYS A 327 -16.88 28.64 -18.92
N THR A 328 -16.08 29.20 -19.82
CA THR A 328 -15.29 28.45 -20.82
C THR A 328 -13.95 28.00 -20.23
N MET A 329 -13.63 26.71 -20.37
CA MET A 329 -12.31 26.18 -20.04
C MET A 329 -11.29 26.77 -21.01
N VAL A 330 -10.10 27.14 -20.52
CA VAL A 330 -8.98 27.60 -21.35
C VAL A 330 -7.72 26.78 -21.06
N MET A 331 -6.78 26.76 -22.00
CA MET A 331 -5.52 26.03 -21.89
C MET A 331 -4.32 26.95 -22.10
N PRO A 332 -3.36 27.05 -21.17
CA PRO A 332 -2.14 27.82 -21.42
C PRO A 332 -1.35 27.28 -22.61
N VAL A 333 -0.79 28.17 -23.44
CA VAL A 333 0.06 27.79 -24.59
C VAL A 333 1.25 26.94 -24.15
N ARG A 334 1.76 27.15 -22.92
CA ARG A 334 2.81 26.31 -22.30
C ARG A 334 2.51 24.81 -22.38
N LYS A 335 1.26 24.39 -22.15
CA LYS A 335 0.90 22.97 -22.19
C LYS A 335 1.08 22.37 -23.58
N LEU A 336 0.59 23.07 -24.60
CA LEU A 336 0.72 22.62 -25.99
C LEU A 336 2.19 22.60 -26.43
N LYS A 337 2.98 23.60 -25.99
CA LYS A 337 4.44 23.60 -26.19
C LYS A 337 5.08 22.34 -25.63
N ASN A 338 4.82 22.03 -24.36
CA ASN A 338 5.47 20.93 -23.67
C ASN A 338 5.01 19.56 -24.18
N GLU A 339 3.72 19.40 -24.51
CA GLU A 339 3.17 18.14 -25.01
C GLU A 339 3.78 17.73 -26.36
N PHE A 340 4.07 18.71 -27.22
CA PHE A 340 4.53 18.48 -28.60
C PHE A 340 5.98 18.91 -28.84
N ASP A 341 6.75 19.13 -27.77
CA ASP A 341 8.16 19.56 -27.80
C ASP A 341 8.41 20.74 -28.76
N LEU A 342 7.52 21.74 -28.72
CA LEU A 342 7.60 22.88 -29.63
C LEU A 342 8.79 23.78 -29.25
N LYS A 343 9.65 24.07 -30.23
CA LYS A 343 10.74 25.04 -30.08
C LYS A 343 10.21 26.44 -30.29
N VAL A 344 10.25 27.26 -29.26
CA VAL A 344 9.86 28.67 -29.33
C VAL A 344 10.92 29.45 -30.11
N ILE A 345 10.47 30.19 -31.11
CA ILE A 345 11.29 31.10 -31.92
C ILE A 345 11.12 32.54 -31.40
N TYR A 346 9.91 32.89 -30.97
CA TYR A 346 9.58 34.21 -30.43
C TYR A 346 8.40 34.14 -29.45
N GLY A 347 8.40 35.03 -28.45
CA GLY A 347 7.32 35.18 -27.47
C GLY A 347 7.41 34.23 -26.28
N GLU A 348 8.62 33.83 -25.85
CA GLU A 348 8.80 32.95 -24.67
C GLU A 348 8.19 33.55 -23.40
N ASP A 349 8.29 34.88 -23.25
CA ASP A 349 7.72 35.68 -22.16
C ASP A 349 6.18 35.73 -22.18
N LEU A 350 5.56 35.44 -23.32
CA LEU A 350 4.09 35.50 -23.50
C LEU A 350 3.41 34.14 -23.25
N ILE A 351 4.16 33.04 -23.24
CA ILE A 351 3.64 31.67 -23.20
C ILE A 351 2.75 31.38 -22.00
N ASP A 352 3.01 32.05 -20.88
CA ASP A 352 2.27 31.87 -19.63
C ASP A 352 1.03 32.73 -19.53
N SER A 353 1.01 33.83 -20.27
CA SER A 353 -0.09 34.79 -20.31
C SER A 353 -1.08 34.55 -21.46
N THR A 354 -0.74 33.67 -22.41
CA THR A 354 -1.57 33.38 -23.59
C THR A 354 -2.24 32.02 -23.48
N TYR A 355 -3.51 31.96 -23.89
CA TYR A 355 -4.37 30.79 -23.74
C TYR A 355 -5.02 30.38 -25.06
N VAL A 356 -5.14 29.06 -25.25
CA VAL A 356 -5.97 28.42 -26.27
C VAL A 356 -7.37 28.23 -25.69
N GLU A 357 -8.39 28.68 -26.41
CA GLU A 357 -9.79 28.67 -25.95
C GLU A 357 -10.68 27.72 -26.78
N THR A 358 -10.18 27.24 -27.91
CA THR A 358 -10.93 26.42 -28.87
C THR A 358 -10.14 25.17 -29.23
N THR A 359 -10.82 24.20 -29.85
CA THR A 359 -10.22 22.98 -30.40
C THR A 359 -9.67 23.16 -31.81
N ASN A 360 -9.85 24.34 -32.41
CA ASN A 360 -9.62 24.53 -33.83
C ASN A 360 -8.14 24.75 -34.16
N VAL A 361 -7.71 24.10 -35.23
CA VAL A 361 -6.36 24.24 -35.80
C VAL A 361 -6.49 24.60 -37.27
N PHE A 362 -5.92 25.73 -37.66
CA PHE A 362 -6.13 26.32 -38.99
C PHE A 362 -4.86 26.35 -39.82
N ARG A 363 -5.05 26.28 -41.15
CA ARG A 363 -4.06 26.71 -42.14
C ARG A 363 -4.55 28.01 -42.76
N PRO A 364 -3.75 29.07 -42.78
CA PRO A 364 -4.24 30.41 -43.13
C PRO A 364 -4.30 30.68 -44.64
N SER A 365 -4.26 29.66 -45.50
CA SER A 365 -4.11 29.83 -46.97
C SER A 365 -5.10 30.81 -47.59
N LEU A 366 -6.38 30.78 -47.19
CA LEU A 366 -7.42 31.70 -47.68
C LEU A 366 -7.29 33.12 -47.08
N ALA A 367 -6.95 33.22 -45.79
CA ALA A 367 -6.70 34.51 -45.14
C ALA A 367 -5.52 35.24 -45.80
N LEU A 368 -4.44 34.52 -46.12
CA LEU A 368 -3.26 35.07 -46.79
C LEU A 368 -3.58 35.52 -48.23
N ALA A 369 -4.66 35.01 -48.84
CA ALA A 369 -5.06 35.31 -50.21
C ALA A 369 -6.03 36.49 -50.36
N GLY A 370 -6.47 37.13 -49.26
CA GLY A 370 -7.36 38.29 -49.34
C GLY A 370 -8.79 38.06 -48.87
N HIS A 371 -9.18 36.82 -48.53
CA HIS A 371 -10.54 36.46 -48.16
C HIS A 371 -10.78 36.56 -46.64
N TYR A 372 -10.78 37.80 -46.14
CA TYR A 372 -10.73 38.15 -44.71
C TYR A 372 -12.06 38.02 -43.96
N GLU A 373 -13.18 38.10 -44.66
CA GLU A 373 -14.54 38.13 -44.09
C GLU A 373 -14.90 36.85 -43.31
N LEU A 374 -14.18 35.76 -43.57
CA LEU A 374 -14.39 34.47 -42.93
C LEU A 374 -13.81 34.39 -41.50
N TYR A 375 -12.90 35.27 -41.09
CA TYR A 375 -12.13 35.13 -39.82
C TYR A 375 -12.60 36.04 -38.68
N GLN A 376 -13.73 36.74 -38.84
CA GLN A 376 -14.24 37.68 -37.82
C GLN A 376 -14.98 37.01 -36.65
N ASN A 377 -15.34 35.73 -36.76
CA ASN A 377 -16.07 35.01 -35.70
C ASN A 377 -15.13 34.38 -34.66
N LEU A 378 -15.55 34.37 -33.38
CA LEU A 378 -14.84 33.72 -32.26
C LEU A 378 -14.52 32.24 -32.53
N GLU A 379 -15.32 31.56 -33.35
CA GLU A 379 -15.12 30.17 -33.76
C GLU A 379 -13.84 29.96 -34.59
N ASN A 380 -13.27 31.01 -35.18
CA ASN A 380 -12.04 30.93 -35.98
C ASN A 380 -10.77 31.32 -35.22
N ARG A 381 -10.87 31.51 -33.89
CA ARG A 381 -9.71 31.58 -33.01
C ARG A 381 -9.18 30.18 -32.80
N GLY A 382 -7.87 29.97 -32.94
CA GLY A 382 -7.28 28.64 -32.88
C GLY A 382 -5.80 28.64 -33.22
N VAL A 383 -5.15 27.50 -33.05
CA VAL A 383 -3.71 27.37 -33.33
C VAL A 383 -3.46 27.44 -34.84
N GLN A 384 -2.52 28.28 -35.26
CA GLN A 384 -2.25 28.51 -36.68
C GLN A 384 -1.04 27.70 -37.15
N VAL A 385 -1.19 26.90 -38.20
CA VAL A 385 -0.13 26.04 -38.74
C VAL A 385 0.38 26.58 -40.07
N PHE A 386 1.69 26.80 -40.15
CA PHE A 386 2.39 27.20 -41.38
C PHE A 386 3.30 26.10 -41.88
N SER A 387 3.24 25.88 -43.19
CA SER A 387 4.05 24.95 -43.96
C SER A 387 4.74 25.68 -45.12
N PRO A 388 5.62 25.02 -45.90
CA PRO A 388 6.25 25.65 -47.06
C PRO A 388 5.25 26.21 -48.09
N VAL A 389 4.03 25.68 -48.13
CA VAL A 389 3.01 26.10 -49.10
C VAL A 389 2.55 27.54 -48.84
N GLU A 390 2.34 27.92 -47.58
CA GLU A 390 1.90 29.26 -47.20
C GLU A 390 2.95 30.32 -47.56
N PHE A 391 4.24 30.01 -47.38
CA PHE A 391 5.31 30.91 -47.78
C PHE A 391 5.48 31.00 -49.28
N LYS A 392 5.42 29.87 -50.02
CA LYS A 392 5.45 29.89 -51.48
C LYS A 392 4.30 30.71 -52.07
N PHE A 393 3.12 30.64 -51.47
CA PHE A 393 1.99 31.47 -51.88
C PHE A 393 2.26 32.96 -51.61
N LEU A 394 2.68 33.31 -50.40
CA LEU A 394 3.03 34.70 -50.07
C LEU A 394 4.14 35.26 -50.98
N GLU A 395 5.13 34.45 -51.33
CA GLU A 395 6.22 34.82 -52.24
C GLU A 395 5.78 34.92 -53.70
N SER A 396 4.62 34.38 -54.08
CA SER A 396 4.05 34.55 -55.42
C SER A 396 3.30 35.87 -55.63
N LEU A 397 3.00 36.58 -54.54
CA LEU A 397 2.34 37.89 -54.56
C LEU A 397 3.36 39.02 -54.75
N SER A 398 2.88 40.20 -55.15
CA SER A 398 3.69 41.42 -55.12
C SER A 398 4.15 41.73 -53.68
N GLU A 399 5.28 42.41 -53.50
CA GLU A 399 5.77 42.73 -52.16
C GLU A 399 4.76 43.55 -51.34
N GLU A 400 4.05 44.47 -51.99
CA GLU A 400 3.03 45.30 -51.37
C GLU A 400 1.83 44.46 -50.89
N ASP A 401 1.27 43.61 -51.77
CA ASP A 401 0.15 42.72 -51.42
C ASP A 401 0.54 41.70 -50.35
N ARG A 402 1.75 41.14 -50.45
CA ARG A 402 2.28 40.17 -49.47
C ARG A 402 2.33 40.75 -48.07
N ILE A 403 2.83 41.98 -47.94
CA ILE A 403 2.97 42.66 -46.65
C ILE A 403 1.60 43.07 -46.11
N ASP A 404 0.73 43.64 -46.96
CA ASP A 404 -0.63 44.03 -46.55
C ASP A 404 -1.45 42.81 -46.09
N ASN A 405 -1.43 41.73 -46.87
CA ASN A 405 -2.17 40.51 -46.53
C ASN A 405 -1.70 39.88 -45.22
N LEU A 406 -0.38 39.81 -45.01
CA LEU A 406 0.17 39.25 -43.78
C LEU A 406 -0.09 40.15 -42.57
N LYS A 407 -0.03 41.49 -42.71
CA LYS A 407 -0.39 42.43 -41.64
C LYS A 407 -1.85 42.28 -41.22
N ARG A 408 -2.76 42.18 -42.18
CA ARG A 408 -4.19 41.96 -41.92
C ARG A 408 -4.41 40.62 -41.23
N TYR A 409 -3.76 39.56 -41.68
CA TYR A 409 -3.82 38.26 -41.01
C TYR A 409 -3.30 38.32 -39.56
N LEU A 410 -2.17 38.96 -39.31
CA LEU A 410 -1.60 39.09 -37.98
C LEU A 410 -2.36 40.09 -37.07
N SER A 411 -3.41 40.75 -37.56
CA SER A 411 -4.28 41.58 -36.74
C SER A 411 -5.37 40.78 -36.01
N TYR A 412 -5.61 39.53 -36.43
CA TYR A 412 -6.55 38.64 -35.76
C TYR A 412 -5.99 38.13 -34.43
N ASP A 413 -6.89 37.92 -33.47
CA ASP A 413 -6.57 37.38 -32.16
C ASP A 413 -6.53 35.84 -32.22
N PHE A 414 -5.34 35.27 -32.24
CA PHE A 414 -5.12 33.82 -32.11
C PHE A 414 -3.93 33.53 -31.19
N PRO A 415 -3.94 32.37 -30.50
CA PRO A 415 -3.00 32.13 -29.42
C PRO A 415 -1.54 31.99 -29.88
N MET A 416 -1.31 31.37 -31.04
CA MET A 416 0.05 31.09 -31.51
C MET A 416 0.10 30.64 -32.96
N ILE A 417 1.30 30.76 -33.54
CA ILE A 417 1.69 30.22 -34.85
C ILE A 417 2.69 29.09 -34.66
N VAL A 418 2.50 27.98 -35.37
CA VAL A 418 3.38 26.81 -35.36
C VAL A 418 3.88 26.50 -36.77
N LEU A 419 5.19 26.58 -36.95
CA LEU A 419 5.87 26.20 -38.19
C LEU A 419 6.17 24.69 -38.19
N THR A 420 5.97 24.04 -39.34
CA THR A 420 6.53 22.69 -39.58
C THR A 420 8.06 22.68 -39.57
N THR A 421 8.67 21.52 -39.28
CA THR A 421 10.14 21.39 -39.22
C THR A 421 10.82 21.58 -40.57
N GLY A 422 12.05 22.11 -40.54
CA GLY A 422 12.87 22.32 -41.75
C GLY A 422 12.50 23.57 -42.53
N LEU A 423 11.56 24.36 -42.01
CA LEU A 423 11.17 25.64 -42.59
C LEU A 423 11.96 26.79 -41.96
N HIS A 424 12.57 27.62 -42.80
CA HIS A 424 13.10 28.92 -42.40
C HIS A 424 12.08 30.00 -42.75
N ALA A 425 11.59 30.69 -41.72
CA ALA A 425 10.67 31.80 -41.91
C ALA A 425 11.43 32.99 -42.54
N PRO A 426 10.91 33.61 -43.62
CA PRO A 426 11.50 34.80 -44.21
C PRO A 426 11.58 35.98 -43.23
N GLU A 427 12.53 36.90 -43.44
CA GLU A 427 12.72 38.06 -42.56
C GLU A 427 11.47 38.95 -42.45
N TYR A 428 10.76 39.17 -43.56
CA TYR A 428 9.54 39.98 -43.55
C TYR A 428 8.47 39.38 -42.64
N PHE A 429 8.34 38.05 -42.61
CA PHE A 429 7.40 37.33 -41.76
C PHE A 429 7.81 37.43 -40.30
N MET A 430 9.09 37.19 -40.00
CA MET A 430 9.64 37.29 -38.65
C MET A 430 9.46 38.70 -38.07
N ARG A 431 9.68 39.75 -38.87
CA ARG A 431 9.47 41.14 -38.45
C ARG A 431 8.01 41.39 -38.07
N LEU A 432 7.07 41.03 -38.94
CA LEU A 432 5.65 41.30 -38.72
C LEU A 432 5.06 40.49 -37.55
N VAL A 433 5.51 39.25 -37.34
CA VAL A 433 5.10 38.44 -36.17
C VAL A 433 5.59 39.06 -34.86
N LYS A 434 6.80 39.64 -34.85
CA LYS A 434 7.32 40.35 -33.67
C LYS A 434 6.51 41.61 -33.38
N GLU A 435 6.21 42.40 -34.41
CA GLU A 435 5.39 43.61 -34.32
C GLU A 435 3.98 43.30 -33.77
N SER A 436 3.36 42.22 -34.22
CA SER A 436 2.02 41.80 -33.76
C SER A 436 2.02 41.03 -32.44
N LYS A 437 3.20 40.72 -31.87
CA LYS A 437 3.37 40.01 -30.59
C LYS A 437 2.74 38.60 -30.55
N HIS A 438 2.60 37.94 -31.70
CA HIS A 438 2.14 36.56 -31.74
C HIS A 438 3.25 35.58 -31.36
N ILE A 439 2.93 34.58 -30.54
CA ILE A 439 3.87 33.51 -30.19
C ILE A 439 4.19 32.71 -31.45
N LEU A 440 5.48 32.51 -31.72
CA LEU A 440 5.95 31.71 -32.85
C LEU A 440 6.73 30.51 -32.36
N CYS A 441 6.23 29.33 -32.69
CA CYS A 441 6.83 28.06 -32.35
C CYS A 441 7.19 27.27 -33.61
N ARG A 442 8.07 26.30 -33.45
CA ARG A 442 8.41 25.32 -34.47
C ARG A 442 8.25 23.92 -33.92
N SER A 443 7.49 23.16 -34.67
CA SER A 443 7.17 21.78 -34.39
C SER A 443 8.32 20.84 -34.81
N PRO A 444 8.47 19.67 -34.17
CA PRO A 444 9.32 18.57 -34.64
C PRO A 444 8.69 17.77 -35.80
N PHE A 445 7.44 18.06 -36.18
CA PHE A 445 6.74 17.40 -37.28
C PHE A 445 6.94 18.12 -38.62
N ARG A 446 7.36 17.36 -39.65
CA ARG A 446 7.53 17.87 -41.03
C ARG A 446 6.21 17.92 -41.81
N LYS A 447 5.29 16.99 -41.58
CA LYS A 447 4.01 16.91 -42.31
C LYS A 447 2.95 17.75 -41.60
N PRO A 448 2.32 18.73 -42.27
CA PRO A 448 1.28 19.57 -41.65
C PRO A 448 0.04 18.77 -41.27
N SER A 449 -0.35 17.76 -42.06
CA SER A 449 -1.50 16.90 -41.74
C SER A 449 -1.32 16.14 -40.42
N GLN A 450 -0.12 15.63 -40.16
CA GLN A 450 0.21 14.96 -38.90
C GLN A 450 0.16 15.94 -37.72
N LEU A 451 0.71 17.14 -37.89
CA LEU A 451 0.68 18.19 -36.86
C LEU A 451 -0.77 18.59 -36.50
N ILE A 452 -1.60 18.82 -37.52
CA ILE A 452 -3.01 19.20 -37.34
C ILE A 452 -3.79 18.07 -36.65
N ALA A 453 -3.64 16.83 -37.10
CA ALA A 453 -4.31 15.68 -36.47
C ALA A 453 -3.91 15.52 -35.00
N ASN A 454 -2.62 15.65 -34.70
CA ASN A 454 -2.11 15.57 -33.33
C ASN A 454 -2.68 16.68 -32.43
N PHE A 455 -2.69 17.93 -32.91
CA PHE A 455 -3.25 19.05 -32.16
C PHE A 455 -4.76 18.91 -31.96
N ASN A 456 -5.53 18.58 -33.01
CA ASN A 456 -6.97 18.37 -32.89
C ASN A 456 -7.29 17.30 -31.85
N ASN A 457 -6.66 16.11 -31.95
CA ASN A 457 -6.89 15.02 -30.99
C ASN A 457 -6.61 15.44 -29.54
N TYR A 458 -5.52 16.19 -29.32
CA TYR A 458 -5.16 16.66 -27.98
C TYR A 458 -6.12 17.72 -27.46
N LEU A 459 -6.45 18.71 -28.28
CA LEU A 459 -7.36 19.79 -27.89
C LEU A 459 -8.78 19.26 -27.66
N GLU A 460 -9.29 18.41 -28.54
CA GLU A 460 -10.59 17.75 -28.37
C GLU A 460 -10.62 16.96 -27.05
N THR A 461 -9.58 16.19 -26.75
CA THR A 461 -9.47 15.46 -25.48
C THR A 461 -9.38 16.41 -24.27
N TYR A 462 -8.68 17.53 -24.40
CA TYR A 462 -8.50 18.50 -23.33
C TYR A 462 -9.81 19.23 -22.98
N PHE A 463 -10.56 19.63 -24.00
CA PHE A 463 -11.81 20.39 -23.87
C PHE A 463 -13.06 19.49 -23.81
N ALA A 464 -12.91 18.18 -23.95
CA ALA A 464 -14.00 17.21 -23.84
C ALA A 464 -14.81 17.41 -22.55
N PRO A 465 -16.16 17.36 -22.62
CA PRO A 465 -17.00 17.40 -21.43
C PRO A 465 -16.69 16.19 -20.55
N THR A 466 -16.73 16.42 -19.23
CA THR A 466 -16.38 15.37 -18.26
C THR A 466 -17.48 15.17 -17.25
N LEU A 467 -17.78 13.91 -16.91
CA LEU A 467 -18.69 13.51 -15.85
C LEU A 467 -17.90 12.74 -14.78
N SER A 468 -18.08 13.07 -13.50
CA SER A 468 -17.47 12.32 -12.41
C SER A 468 -18.55 11.54 -11.66
N LEU A 469 -18.35 10.23 -11.53
CA LEU A 469 -19.27 9.33 -10.84
C LEU A 469 -18.58 8.67 -9.65
N HIS A 470 -19.34 8.43 -8.58
CA HIS A 470 -18.86 7.62 -7.46
C HIS A 470 -19.00 6.14 -7.79
N GLY A 471 -17.92 5.38 -7.65
CA GLY A 471 -17.86 3.97 -8.02
C GLY A 471 -16.42 3.48 -8.16
N VAL A 472 -16.28 2.19 -8.47
CA VAL A 472 -14.97 1.57 -8.69
C VAL A 472 -14.89 1.11 -10.13
N PHE A 473 -13.89 1.57 -10.87
CA PHE A 473 -13.70 1.25 -12.28
C PHE A 473 -12.53 0.29 -12.45
N VAL A 474 -12.81 -0.87 -13.02
CA VAL A 474 -11.87 -1.98 -13.15
C VAL A 474 -11.85 -2.50 -14.59
N GLU A 475 -10.74 -3.07 -15.01
CA GLU A 475 -10.60 -3.74 -16.29
C GLU A 475 -10.53 -5.26 -16.10
N LEU A 476 -11.53 -5.98 -16.61
CA LEU A 476 -11.63 -7.44 -16.58
C LEU A 476 -11.59 -7.98 -18.00
N TYR A 477 -10.68 -8.91 -18.31
CA TYR A 477 -10.57 -9.51 -19.65
C TYR A 477 -10.46 -8.48 -20.80
N GLY A 478 -9.99 -7.27 -20.51
CA GLY A 478 -9.94 -6.17 -21.47
C GLY A 478 -11.22 -5.33 -21.58
N PHE A 479 -12.27 -5.60 -20.80
CA PHE A 479 -13.48 -4.79 -20.69
C PHE A 479 -13.38 -3.82 -19.50
N GLY A 480 -13.72 -2.56 -19.70
CA GLY A 480 -13.87 -1.60 -18.61
C GLY A 480 -15.24 -1.70 -17.96
N VAL A 481 -15.25 -2.00 -16.66
CA VAL A 481 -16.45 -2.28 -15.88
C VAL A 481 -16.55 -1.30 -14.73
N LEU A 482 -17.64 -0.55 -14.68
CA LEU A 482 -17.95 0.39 -13.60
C LEU A 482 -18.83 -0.30 -12.55
N LEU A 483 -18.28 -0.51 -11.35
CA LEU A 483 -18.98 -1.04 -10.19
C LEU A 483 -19.64 0.11 -9.42
N LEU A 484 -20.97 0.09 -9.35
CA LEU A 484 -21.83 1.00 -8.61
C LEU A 484 -22.47 0.29 -7.41
N GLY A 485 -23.10 1.04 -6.52
CA GLY A 485 -23.79 0.52 -5.34
C GLY A 485 -23.65 1.43 -4.12
N LYS A 486 -24.45 1.15 -3.08
CA LYS A 486 -24.44 1.94 -1.83
C LYS A 486 -23.06 1.95 -1.16
N SER A 487 -22.82 2.94 -0.29
CA SER A 487 -21.55 3.03 0.43
C SER A 487 -21.37 1.83 1.36
N GLY A 488 -20.21 1.17 1.30
CA GLY A 488 -19.90 0.02 2.14
C GLY A 488 -20.47 -1.33 1.67
N ILE A 489 -21.23 -1.39 0.57
CA ILE A 489 -21.76 -2.64 0.00
C ILE A 489 -20.67 -3.66 -0.40
N GLY A 490 -19.39 -3.24 -0.45
CA GLY A 490 -18.26 -4.10 -0.80
C GLY A 490 -17.64 -3.80 -2.17
N LYS A 491 -17.85 -2.62 -2.76
CA LYS A 491 -17.34 -2.29 -4.12
C LYS A 491 -15.82 -2.39 -4.20
N SER A 492 -15.11 -1.71 -3.29
CA SER A 492 -13.65 -1.66 -3.27
C SER A 492 -13.05 -3.01 -2.90
N GLU A 493 -13.70 -3.77 -2.01
CA GLU A 493 -13.30 -5.13 -1.63
C GLU A 493 -13.51 -6.13 -2.78
N THR A 494 -14.63 -6.02 -3.50
CA THR A 494 -14.87 -6.80 -4.73
C THR A 494 -13.81 -6.49 -5.77
N ALA A 495 -13.49 -5.22 -5.97
CA ALA A 495 -12.41 -4.80 -6.87
C ALA A 495 -11.04 -5.31 -6.43
N LEU A 496 -10.73 -5.26 -5.12
CA LEU A 496 -9.48 -5.79 -4.57
C LEU A 496 -9.33 -7.28 -4.85
N GLU A 497 -10.41 -8.06 -4.68
CA GLU A 497 -10.39 -9.48 -5.03
C GLU A 497 -10.21 -9.71 -6.54
N LEU A 498 -10.88 -8.92 -7.39
CA LEU A 498 -10.67 -8.98 -8.84
C LEU A 498 -9.21 -8.69 -9.20
N ILE A 499 -8.59 -7.69 -8.56
CA ILE A 499 -7.17 -7.36 -8.75
C ILE A 499 -6.27 -8.53 -8.33
N HIS A 500 -6.57 -9.16 -7.20
CA HIS A 500 -5.85 -10.35 -6.72
C HIS A 500 -5.96 -11.53 -7.72
N ARG A 501 -7.05 -11.60 -8.49
CA ARG A 501 -7.26 -12.60 -9.57
C ARG A 501 -6.60 -12.22 -10.89
N GLY A 502 -5.89 -11.09 -10.96
CA GLY A 502 -5.14 -10.65 -12.14
C GLY A 502 -5.82 -9.55 -12.97
N HIS A 503 -6.96 -9.02 -12.51
CA HIS A 503 -7.62 -7.88 -13.15
C HIS A 503 -6.97 -6.56 -12.74
N ARG A 504 -7.37 -5.46 -13.38
CA ARG A 504 -6.69 -4.16 -13.22
C ARG A 504 -7.58 -3.09 -12.63
N LEU A 505 -7.07 -2.36 -11.64
CA LEU A 505 -7.72 -1.15 -11.15
C LEU A 505 -7.52 0.00 -12.13
N VAL A 506 -8.60 0.69 -12.49
CA VAL A 506 -8.54 1.97 -13.21
C VAL A 506 -8.72 3.14 -12.24
N ALA A 507 -9.73 3.05 -11.38
CA ALA A 507 -10.06 4.08 -10.40
C ALA A 507 -10.87 3.49 -9.24
N ASP A 508 -10.68 4.03 -8.04
CA ASP A 508 -11.49 3.77 -6.85
C ASP A 508 -12.13 5.08 -6.36
N ASP A 509 -13.28 4.97 -5.68
CA ASP A 509 -14.10 6.07 -5.17
C ASP A 509 -14.70 7.01 -6.23
N PHE A 510 -13.90 7.74 -7.00
CA PHE A 510 -14.38 8.68 -8.03
C PHE A 510 -13.74 8.44 -9.40
N VAL A 511 -14.59 8.18 -10.38
CA VAL A 511 -14.20 7.91 -11.76
C VAL A 511 -14.59 9.11 -12.62
N LYS A 512 -13.62 9.70 -13.31
CA LYS A 512 -13.83 10.78 -14.28
C LYS A 512 -13.94 10.19 -15.67
N PHE A 513 -15.11 10.34 -16.28
CA PHE A 513 -15.38 9.99 -17.66
C PHE A 513 -15.26 11.21 -18.57
N SER A 514 -14.76 10.99 -19.78
CA SER A 514 -14.73 11.94 -20.89
C SER A 514 -14.90 11.21 -22.21
N GLU A 515 -15.49 11.88 -23.20
CA GLU A 515 -15.54 11.36 -24.56
C GLU A 515 -14.16 11.53 -25.23
N SER A 516 -13.71 10.50 -25.93
CA SER A 516 -12.52 10.55 -26.79
C SER A 516 -12.88 11.05 -28.20
N PRO A 517 -11.90 11.47 -29.02
CA PRO A 517 -12.15 11.87 -30.42
C PRO A 517 -12.87 10.82 -31.28
N THR A 518 -12.72 9.53 -30.94
CA THR A 518 -13.42 8.42 -31.63
C THR A 518 -14.85 8.23 -31.15
N GLY A 519 -15.28 8.98 -30.13
CA GLY A 519 -16.56 8.84 -29.47
C GLY A 519 -16.60 7.77 -28.37
N ASP A 520 -15.49 7.12 -28.03
CA ASP A 520 -15.50 6.19 -26.90
C ASP A 520 -15.55 6.97 -25.57
N ILE A 521 -16.33 6.48 -24.60
CA ILE A 521 -16.33 7.03 -23.24
C ILE A 521 -15.16 6.41 -22.46
N ILE A 522 -14.18 7.23 -22.11
CA ILE A 522 -12.97 6.82 -21.40
C ILE A 522 -13.07 7.23 -19.93
N GLY A 523 -12.96 6.26 -19.03
CA GLY A 523 -12.86 6.45 -17.59
C GLY A 523 -11.42 6.46 -17.11
N LYS A 524 -11.12 7.34 -16.15
CA LYS A 524 -9.85 7.40 -15.41
C LYS A 524 -10.10 7.83 -13.96
N SER A 525 -9.11 7.68 -13.09
CA SER A 525 -9.22 8.22 -11.73
C SER A 525 -9.44 9.73 -11.74
N ALA A 526 -10.46 10.20 -11.03
CA ALA A 526 -10.70 11.64 -10.84
C ALA A 526 -9.71 12.26 -9.84
N ARG A 527 -9.12 11.43 -8.98
CA ARG A 527 -8.16 11.80 -7.95
C ARG A 527 -6.77 11.23 -8.32
N ILE A 528 -5.98 10.92 -7.31
CA ILE A 528 -4.68 10.27 -7.48
C ILE A 528 -4.93 8.83 -7.97
N PRO A 529 -4.27 8.39 -9.06
CA PRO A 529 -4.41 7.03 -9.55
C PRO A 529 -3.76 6.01 -8.61
N TYR A 530 -4.14 4.73 -8.76
CA TYR A 530 -3.55 3.55 -8.10
C TYR A 530 -3.88 3.34 -6.61
N PHE A 531 -4.39 4.35 -5.92
CA PHE A 531 -4.78 4.21 -4.52
C PHE A 531 -6.21 3.69 -4.39
N MET A 532 -6.41 2.92 -3.33
CA MET A 532 -7.72 2.40 -2.92
C MET A 532 -7.87 2.56 -1.42
N GLU A 533 -9.08 2.91 -0.97
CA GLU A 533 -9.42 2.95 0.46
C GLU A 533 -10.08 1.63 0.85
N ILE A 534 -9.48 0.89 1.78
CA ILE A 534 -10.08 -0.32 2.35
C ILE A 534 -10.30 -0.10 3.85
N ARG A 535 -11.55 -0.22 4.31
CA ARG A 535 -11.90 -0.02 5.72
C ARG A 535 -11.13 -1.01 6.61
N GLY A 536 -10.48 -0.49 7.65
CA GLY A 536 -9.64 -1.27 8.56
C GLY A 536 -8.18 -1.40 8.10
N LEU A 537 -7.88 -1.30 6.80
CA LEU A 537 -6.51 -1.22 6.28
C LEU A 537 -6.04 0.22 6.05
N GLY A 538 -6.99 1.12 5.79
CA GLY A 538 -6.72 2.48 5.35
C GLY A 538 -6.40 2.56 3.85
N ILE A 539 -5.61 3.56 3.48
CA ILE A 539 -5.22 3.79 2.08
C ILE A 539 -4.09 2.84 1.69
N ILE A 540 -4.28 2.13 0.59
CA ILE A 540 -3.31 1.20 0.01
C ILE A 540 -2.93 1.60 -1.42
N ASP A 541 -1.66 1.41 -1.77
CA ASP A 541 -1.16 1.60 -3.14
C ASP A 541 -1.19 0.26 -3.88
N ILE A 542 -2.18 0.09 -4.76
CA ILE A 542 -2.35 -1.15 -5.55
C ILE A 542 -1.16 -1.39 -6.48
N LYS A 543 -0.58 -0.32 -7.05
CA LYS A 543 0.59 -0.45 -7.93
C LYS A 543 1.79 -1.00 -7.16
N THR A 544 2.00 -0.55 -5.93
CA THR A 544 3.15 -0.99 -5.12
C THR A 544 2.93 -2.39 -4.53
N LEU A 545 1.68 -2.73 -4.16
CA LEU A 545 1.35 -4.04 -3.60
C LEU A 545 1.31 -5.17 -4.65
N TYR A 546 0.69 -4.91 -5.81
CA TYR A 546 0.39 -5.93 -6.83
C TYR A 546 1.11 -5.69 -8.17
N GLY A 547 1.87 -4.60 -8.29
CA GLY A 547 2.70 -4.28 -9.45
C GLY A 547 1.99 -3.50 -10.55
N MET A 548 2.75 -3.10 -11.58
CA MET A 548 2.24 -2.34 -12.74
C MET A 548 1.16 -3.09 -13.53
N GLY A 549 1.17 -4.43 -13.49
CA GLY A 549 0.18 -5.27 -14.15
C GLY A 549 -1.20 -5.24 -13.50
N ALA A 550 -1.32 -4.72 -12.27
CA ALA A 550 -2.57 -4.64 -11.50
C ALA A 550 -3.31 -3.30 -11.66
N VAL A 551 -2.78 -2.36 -12.45
CA VAL A 551 -3.33 -1.02 -12.61
C VAL A 551 -3.41 -0.58 -14.07
N ARG A 552 -4.30 0.36 -14.35
CA ARG A 552 -4.48 1.00 -15.65
C ARG A 552 -4.81 2.48 -15.45
N ILE A 553 -4.23 3.38 -16.24
CA ILE A 553 -4.46 4.83 -16.09
C ILE A 553 -5.85 5.23 -16.59
N ALA A 554 -6.26 4.63 -17.71
CA ALA A 554 -7.53 4.92 -18.36
C ALA A 554 -8.04 3.69 -19.11
N LYS A 555 -9.36 3.56 -19.21
CA LYS A 555 -10.02 2.47 -19.93
C LYS A 555 -11.35 2.93 -20.51
N ARG A 556 -11.74 2.37 -21.65
CA ARG A 556 -13.08 2.56 -22.21
C ARG A 556 -14.13 1.92 -21.30
N LEU A 557 -15.25 2.59 -21.05
CA LEU A 557 -16.40 2.01 -20.37
C LEU A 557 -17.12 1.06 -21.32
N ASP A 558 -17.31 -0.18 -20.91
CA ASP A 558 -18.03 -1.20 -21.69
C ASP A 558 -19.30 -1.68 -20.96
N LEU A 559 -19.25 -1.80 -19.62
CA LEU A 559 -20.36 -2.33 -18.81
C LEU A 559 -20.48 -1.58 -17.47
N ILE A 560 -21.71 -1.41 -16.99
CA ILE A 560 -22.00 -0.92 -15.64
C ILE A 560 -22.61 -2.07 -14.83
N ILE A 561 -22.13 -2.30 -13.61
CA ILE A 561 -22.68 -3.30 -12.70
C ILE A 561 -23.02 -2.61 -11.38
N GLU A 562 -24.27 -2.71 -10.95
CA GLU A 562 -24.73 -2.23 -9.65
C GLU A 562 -24.78 -3.37 -8.64
N LEU A 563 -24.03 -3.23 -7.54
CA LEU A 563 -24.06 -4.14 -6.42
C LEU A 563 -25.18 -3.71 -5.45
N LYS A 564 -26.12 -4.62 -5.17
CA LYS A 564 -27.22 -4.45 -4.22
C LYS A 564 -27.20 -5.52 -3.14
N GLU A 565 -27.71 -5.19 -1.96
CA GLU A 565 -27.95 -6.17 -0.89
C GLU A 565 -29.19 -7.00 -1.25
N GLN A 566 -29.16 -8.29 -0.92
CA GLN A 566 -30.33 -9.15 -1.05
C GLN A 566 -31.21 -9.01 0.20
N ASP A 567 -32.40 -8.42 0.06
CA ASP A 567 -33.41 -8.40 1.12
C ASP A 567 -34.18 -9.73 1.12
N GLU A 568 -34.38 -10.32 2.32
CA GLU A 568 -35.04 -11.63 2.53
C GLU A 568 -36.48 -11.69 1.97
N ASP A 569 -37.13 -10.54 1.78
CA ASP A 569 -38.50 -10.43 1.22
C ASP A 569 -38.56 -10.33 -0.31
N SER A 570 -37.42 -10.28 -1.01
CA SER A 570 -37.38 -10.30 -2.48
C SER A 570 -37.19 -11.72 -3.01
N TYR A 571 -38.21 -12.57 -2.82
CA TYR A 571 -38.31 -13.77 -3.64
C TYR A 571 -38.32 -13.36 -5.10
N ILE A 572 -37.38 -13.94 -5.85
CA ILE A 572 -37.18 -13.87 -7.29
C ILE A 572 -38.54 -13.69 -7.97
N THR A 573 -38.82 -12.45 -8.37
CA THR A 573 -39.86 -12.16 -9.33
C THR A 573 -39.16 -11.73 -10.60
N SER A 574 -39.35 -12.58 -11.61
CA SER A 574 -39.17 -12.27 -13.02
C SER A 574 -37.72 -12.28 -13.52
N VAL A 575 -37.36 -13.41 -14.12
CA VAL A 575 -36.61 -13.40 -15.39
C VAL A 575 -37.36 -12.44 -16.32
N GLY A 576 -36.95 -11.17 -16.30
CA GLY A 576 -37.49 -10.11 -17.14
C GLY A 576 -36.35 -9.55 -17.95
N GLU A 577 -36.39 -9.83 -19.25
CA GLU A 577 -35.44 -9.48 -20.31
C GLU A 577 -35.22 -7.96 -20.55
N GLN A 578 -35.38 -7.11 -19.54
CA GLN A 578 -35.04 -5.69 -19.68
C GLN A 578 -33.61 -5.47 -19.24
N VAL A 579 -32.72 -5.47 -20.23
CA VAL A 579 -31.37 -4.92 -20.10
C VAL A 579 -31.52 -3.46 -19.68
N GLU A 580 -31.32 -3.17 -18.39
CA GLU A 580 -31.27 -1.79 -17.93
C GLU A 580 -30.15 -1.07 -18.70
N LYS A 581 -30.43 0.15 -19.12
CA LYS A 581 -29.41 1.00 -19.73
C LYS A 581 -29.22 2.25 -18.90
N GLN A 582 -27.98 2.68 -18.78
CA GLN A 582 -27.62 3.92 -18.11
C GLN A 582 -26.86 4.82 -19.06
N GLU A 583 -27.24 6.09 -19.09
CA GLU A 583 -26.64 7.09 -19.95
C GLU A 583 -25.45 7.77 -19.27
N ILE A 584 -24.29 7.76 -19.94
CA ILE A 584 -23.06 8.44 -19.53
C ILE A 584 -22.64 9.35 -20.68
N LEU A 585 -22.63 10.67 -20.45
CA LEU A 585 -22.24 11.68 -21.46
C LEU A 585 -22.97 11.50 -22.82
N GLY A 586 -24.30 11.31 -22.81
CA GLY A 586 -25.06 11.14 -24.04
C GLY A 586 -25.07 9.72 -24.62
N LYS A 587 -24.29 8.79 -24.06
CA LYS A 587 -24.15 7.42 -24.58
C LYS A 587 -24.72 6.39 -23.63
N SER A 588 -25.44 5.42 -24.21
CA SER A 588 -26.18 4.40 -23.47
C SER A 588 -25.35 3.14 -23.26
N PHE A 589 -25.16 2.74 -22.00
CA PHE A 589 -24.40 1.56 -21.60
C PHE A 589 -25.31 0.53 -20.94
N GLN A 590 -25.02 -0.74 -21.15
CA GLN A 590 -25.67 -1.83 -20.44
C GLN A 590 -25.37 -1.72 -18.94
N LYS A 591 -26.42 -1.83 -18.13
CA LYS A 591 -26.38 -1.84 -16.69
C LYS A 591 -26.98 -3.15 -16.18
N GLU A 592 -26.23 -3.82 -15.34
CA GLU A 592 -26.62 -5.09 -14.72
C GLU A 592 -26.65 -4.95 -13.20
N THR A 593 -27.49 -5.74 -12.54
CA THR A 593 -27.57 -5.74 -11.06
C THR A 593 -27.11 -7.08 -10.50
N ILE A 594 -26.19 -7.06 -9.54
CA ILE A 594 -25.78 -8.23 -8.77
C ILE A 594 -26.23 -8.07 -7.33
N TYR A 595 -26.97 -9.07 -6.83
CA TYR A 595 -27.38 -9.16 -5.43
C TYR A 595 -26.31 -9.91 -4.63
N ILE A 596 -25.75 -9.24 -3.62
CA ILE A 596 -24.76 -9.80 -2.71
C ILE A 596 -25.50 -10.49 -1.56
N SER A 597 -25.20 -11.76 -1.34
CA SER A 597 -25.70 -12.56 -0.22
C SER A 597 -24.58 -13.32 0.48
N SER A 598 -24.86 -13.81 1.69
CA SER A 598 -23.89 -14.57 2.49
C SER A 598 -23.49 -15.85 1.75
N GLY A 599 -22.18 -16.04 1.53
CA GLY A 599 -21.63 -17.24 0.91
C GLY A 599 -21.42 -17.17 -0.61
N ARG A 600 -21.88 -16.11 -1.29
CA ARG A 600 -21.56 -15.88 -2.71
C ARG A 600 -20.45 -14.86 -2.86
N ASN A 601 -19.44 -15.21 -3.66
CA ASN A 601 -18.31 -14.35 -3.94
C ASN A 601 -18.69 -13.32 -5.00
N ALA A 602 -18.74 -12.04 -4.62
CA ALA A 602 -19.14 -10.95 -5.51
C ALA A 602 -18.19 -10.80 -6.71
N ALA A 603 -16.88 -10.98 -6.52
CA ALA A 603 -15.91 -10.90 -7.60
C ALA A 603 -16.16 -11.98 -8.66
N VAL A 604 -16.41 -13.22 -8.23
CA VAL A 604 -16.77 -14.33 -9.15
C VAL A 604 -18.05 -14.00 -9.93
N MET A 605 -19.08 -13.47 -9.27
CA MET A 605 -20.32 -13.10 -9.96
C MET A 605 -20.09 -11.99 -11.00
N VAL A 606 -19.27 -10.99 -10.67
CA VAL A 606 -18.85 -9.96 -11.62
C VAL A 606 -18.10 -10.57 -12.81
N GLU A 607 -17.16 -11.49 -12.58
CA GLU A 607 -16.43 -12.17 -13.66
C GLU A 607 -17.37 -12.94 -14.59
N ILE A 608 -18.27 -13.76 -14.02
CA ILE A 608 -19.23 -14.56 -14.79
C ILE A 608 -20.13 -13.65 -15.62
N LEU A 609 -20.61 -12.55 -15.04
CA LEU A 609 -21.45 -11.59 -15.74
C LEU A 609 -20.71 -10.94 -16.92
N VAL A 610 -19.46 -10.52 -16.71
CA VAL A 610 -18.62 -9.94 -17.78
C VAL A 610 -18.38 -10.97 -18.88
N MET A 611 -18.05 -12.22 -18.53
CA MET A 611 -17.88 -13.30 -19.50
C MET A 611 -19.16 -13.55 -20.30
N ASN A 612 -20.34 -13.55 -19.65
CA ASN A 612 -21.62 -13.71 -20.33
C ASN A 612 -21.90 -12.55 -21.30
N THR A 613 -21.63 -11.31 -20.89
CA THR A 613 -21.75 -10.13 -21.76
C THR A 613 -20.80 -10.22 -22.95
N MET A 614 -19.54 -10.64 -22.74
CA MET A 614 -18.59 -10.88 -23.81
C MET A 614 -19.09 -11.95 -24.80
N ALA A 615 -19.62 -13.07 -24.29
CA ALA A 615 -20.17 -14.14 -25.11
C ALA A 615 -21.36 -13.63 -25.96
N LYS A 616 -22.26 -12.83 -25.36
CA LYS A 616 -23.38 -12.20 -26.07
C LYS A 616 -22.90 -11.28 -27.20
N ILE A 617 -21.86 -10.48 -26.96
CA ILE A 617 -21.24 -9.61 -28.00
C ILE A 617 -20.62 -10.43 -29.13
N LEU A 618 -20.03 -11.59 -28.81
CA LEU A 618 -19.49 -12.54 -29.79
C LEU A 618 -20.58 -13.38 -30.51
N GLY A 619 -21.85 -13.14 -30.22
CA GLY A 619 -22.99 -13.80 -30.86
C GLY A 619 -23.45 -15.09 -30.20
N TYR A 620 -22.90 -15.48 -29.05
CA TYR A 620 -23.34 -16.64 -28.28
C TYR A 620 -24.27 -16.22 -27.13
N ASN A 621 -25.49 -16.75 -27.10
CA ASN A 621 -26.45 -16.52 -26.03
C ASN A 621 -26.83 -17.85 -25.37
N ALA A 622 -26.29 -18.08 -24.17
CA ALA A 622 -26.49 -19.33 -23.42
C ALA A 622 -27.97 -19.63 -23.11
N GLU A 623 -28.77 -18.61 -22.79
CA GLU A 623 -30.21 -18.77 -22.50
C GLU A 623 -30.96 -19.23 -23.76
N LYS A 624 -30.72 -18.58 -24.90
CA LYS A 624 -31.32 -18.98 -26.18
C LYS A 624 -30.90 -20.39 -26.59
N SER A 625 -29.64 -20.76 -26.37
CA SER A 625 -29.15 -22.11 -26.63
C SER A 625 -29.78 -23.16 -25.71
N PHE A 626 -29.97 -22.83 -24.44
CA PHE A 626 -30.65 -23.70 -23.47
C PHE A 626 -32.13 -23.86 -23.81
N ASP A 627 -32.85 -22.78 -24.10
CA ASP A 627 -34.26 -22.81 -24.52
C ASP A 627 -34.45 -23.59 -25.82
N PHE A 628 -33.53 -23.44 -26.77
CA PHE A 628 -33.53 -24.22 -28.00
C PHE A 628 -33.33 -25.71 -27.72
N GLY A 629 -32.36 -26.07 -26.87
CA GLY A 629 -32.13 -27.46 -26.46
C GLY A 629 -33.32 -28.07 -25.70
N MET A 630 -33.94 -27.31 -24.79
CA MET A 630 -35.14 -27.74 -24.07
C MET A 630 -36.35 -27.92 -24.99
N LYS A 631 -36.50 -27.05 -26.01
CA LYS A 631 -37.53 -27.24 -27.04
C LYS A 631 -37.29 -28.47 -27.90
N GLN A 632 -36.03 -28.81 -28.20
CA GLN A 632 -35.71 -30.04 -28.93
C GLN A 632 -36.01 -31.29 -28.10
N LEU A 633 -35.62 -31.31 -26.82
CA LEU A 633 -35.91 -32.41 -25.89
C LEU A 633 -37.42 -32.63 -25.73
N ASN A 634 -38.20 -31.55 -25.59
CA ASN A 634 -39.67 -31.63 -25.49
C ASN A 634 -40.38 -31.95 -26.81
N SER A 635 -39.65 -32.02 -27.94
CA SER A 635 -40.20 -32.40 -29.25
C SER A 635 -39.84 -33.83 -29.67
N GLU A 636 -39.03 -34.53 -28.87
CA GLU A 636 -38.64 -35.94 -29.07
C GLU A 636 -39.45 -36.93 -28.21
N ASP A 637 -40.36 -36.43 -27.36
CA ASP A 637 -41.45 -37.17 -26.67
C ASP A 637 -42.78 -36.96 -27.41
#